data_AF-A0A932HT32-F1
#
_entry.id   AF-A0A932HT32-F1
#
_cell.length_a   1.000
_cell.length_b   1.000
_cell.length_c   1.000
_cell.angle_alpha   90.00
_cell.angle_beta   90.00
_cell.angle_gamma   90.00
#
_symmetry.space_group_name_H-M   'P 1'
#
loop_
_entity.id
_entity.type
_entity.pdbx_description
1 polymer ?
#
loop_
_entity_poly.entity_id
_entity_poly.type
_entity_poly.pdbx_seq_one_letter_code
_entity_poly.pdbx_strand_id
1 'polypeptide(L)'
;MLLEKRAQTPVEQRSYSKYYLIFSGILFLGTMWSVWDEVRIRRPWKEYQTAYTSMVIEKLDSVRAAAAGELDSALVLQLRDDLAKAQEGLNSEECRAAVEEKTDLQKELDVATREWRFARSRSDAAYYEYKKSLAEGKESSSLREDLAKQDASIVQHAGEMEALNTRIAGLDLVINKYKDVVDSLQAEQSKLMAPINAIDLKLERAHRAPVQIKQVMLNDFEFTPFSEIKARIDRCQTCHTGWSEPLMEEAPQPFKQHPFPELLAKHNPESFGCTPCHRGQGPALTAGFAHGDEDHYWETPLLRGVDTYATCNTCHSNELVLKSATPFTKAKQIVYESGCFGCHEIKGYTDVPRIGPPLNDLTAKTTPAWIFSWVKNPKDYNPHTRMPNFEFTDEDAEAITAYLVKIGNESEYRTMRPKGSFAGGSATAGKRLFESVGCQACHTLGENQVVRQTRGTSYDIAPELTRVGSKVSPDWLFDWLKNPRHYNPETRMPSLRLTDEEARHLVAFLSTQKDDRPANTAKLDLQNEERILRGDRLIREYGCSGCHAIKGMENEGKVSVALSDFGRKKYEQMDYGDTKELSRYGEEEYVELEDGTVGVQHTWAGWVWGKLKNARQYRTDRIAQKMPLFAFSDEEVRLLRMFLLSMTRDVPLPAYQHVFDKRMQDIEEGRRLTLRYNCVQCHAVEDRGGYVVAQYEEPALGPPLLPESQGAKVQEAWLHSFLKAPSTIRPWLEIRMPTFSLTDAEISKVTKYFLGLSKQDLSIRDYAATPIEEQYLAPGRKLFEVYQCAKCHPTGNVRPGGEVSASDLAPNLSLAAGRLKPEWILDWLHDPSKLQPGTRMPAYFYEGKGPDESIFQGDAEQQIKALKTYVWSLGARQRSVVAQTR
;
A
#
# COMPACT_ATOMS: atom_id res chain seq x y z
N MET A 1 -66.92 -3.17 51.71
CA MET A 1 -67.73 -1.93 51.64
C MET A 1 -67.84 -1.27 50.24
N LEU A 2 -66.78 -0.70 49.64
CA LEU A 2 -66.90 0.02 48.35
C LEU A 2 -67.21 -0.90 47.14
N LEU A 3 -66.70 -2.14 47.16
CA LEU A 3 -66.94 -3.13 46.08
C LEU A 3 -68.31 -3.83 46.20
N GLU A 4 -68.81 -4.06 47.43
CA GLU A 4 -70.14 -4.66 47.66
C GLU A 4 -71.28 -3.72 47.26
N LYS A 5 -71.18 -2.42 47.57
CA LYS A 5 -72.17 -1.42 47.12
C LYS A 5 -72.22 -1.29 45.60
N ARG A 6 -71.09 -1.44 44.91
CA ARG A 6 -71.01 -1.34 43.45
C ARG A 6 -71.70 -2.51 42.76
N ALA A 7 -71.61 -3.72 43.31
CA ALA A 7 -72.25 -4.92 42.76
C ALA A 7 -73.79 -4.80 42.73
N GLN A 8 -74.37 -4.08 43.70
CA GLN A 8 -75.82 -3.85 43.82
C GLN A 8 -76.34 -2.66 42.99
N THR A 9 -75.46 -1.82 42.44
CA THR A 9 -75.87 -0.71 41.56
C THR A 9 -76.08 -1.24 40.13
N PRO A 10 -77.23 -0.99 39.47
CA PRO A 10 -77.46 -1.36 38.07
C PRO A 10 -76.34 -0.85 37.16
N VAL A 11 -75.97 -1.62 36.13
CA VAL A 11 -74.80 -1.31 35.29
C VAL A 11 -74.95 0.05 34.61
N GLU A 12 -76.17 0.41 34.19
CA GLU A 12 -76.50 1.72 33.61
C GLU A 12 -76.31 2.92 34.55
N GLN A 13 -76.25 2.71 35.88
CA GLN A 13 -76.08 3.78 36.88
C GLN A 13 -74.65 3.86 37.44
N ARG A 14 -73.75 2.97 37.04
CA ARG A 14 -72.35 2.99 37.49
C ARG A 14 -71.57 4.06 36.74
N SER A 15 -71.03 5.05 37.45
CA SER A 15 -70.08 6.00 36.84
C SER A 15 -68.73 5.31 36.58
N TYR A 16 -68.36 5.21 35.31
CA TYR A 16 -67.01 4.79 34.88
C TYR A 16 -66.05 5.96 34.67
N SER A 17 -66.50 7.21 34.88
CA SER A 17 -65.75 8.42 34.56
C SER A 17 -64.36 8.45 35.23
N LYS A 18 -64.24 7.96 36.48
CA LYS A 18 -62.94 7.87 37.17
C LYS A 18 -61.99 6.87 36.52
N TYR A 19 -62.50 5.69 36.12
CA TYR A 19 -61.70 4.68 35.44
C TYR A 19 -61.34 5.15 34.02
N TYR A 20 -62.28 5.75 33.31
CA TYR A 20 -62.04 6.33 31.98
C TYR A 20 -60.98 7.43 32.03
N LEU A 21 -61.02 8.31 33.03
CA LEU A 21 -59.99 9.33 33.25
C LEU A 21 -58.61 8.72 33.54
N ILE A 22 -58.54 7.70 34.41
CA ILE A 22 -57.29 7.01 34.72
C ILE A 22 -56.71 6.31 33.49
N PHE A 23 -57.52 5.50 32.79
CA PHE A 23 -57.06 4.78 31.59
C PHE A 23 -56.72 5.73 30.44
N SER A 24 -57.49 6.82 30.26
CA SER A 24 -57.15 7.87 29.28
C SER A 24 -55.85 8.58 29.65
N GLY A 25 -55.60 8.83 30.95
CA GLY A 25 -54.35 9.40 31.44
C GLY A 25 -53.15 8.48 31.21
N ILE A 26 -53.29 7.17 31.48
CA ILE A 26 -52.26 6.17 31.20
C ILE A 26 -51.99 6.09 29.68
N LEU A 27 -53.04 6.04 28.86
CA LEU A 27 -52.89 6.02 27.40
C LEU A 27 -52.21 7.29 26.89
N PHE A 28 -52.57 8.47 27.42
CA PHE A 28 -51.94 9.73 27.06
C PHE A 28 -50.45 9.74 27.45
N LEU A 29 -50.11 9.38 28.69
CA LEU A 29 -48.72 9.32 29.15
C LEU A 29 -47.90 8.29 28.35
N GLY A 30 -48.48 7.12 28.07
CA GLY A 30 -47.86 6.10 27.22
C GLY A 30 -47.65 6.59 25.78
N THR A 31 -48.60 7.36 25.23
CA THR A 31 -48.48 7.97 23.90
C THR A 31 -47.40 9.05 23.89
N MET A 32 -47.37 9.92 24.90
CA MET A 32 -46.32 10.95 25.04
C MET A 32 -44.93 10.33 25.21
N TRP A 33 -44.83 9.27 26.01
CA TRP A 33 -43.59 8.51 26.15
C TRP A 33 -43.18 7.84 24.84
N SER A 34 -44.11 7.21 24.10
CA SER A 34 -43.83 6.59 22.79
C SER A 34 -43.34 7.61 21.76
N VAL A 35 -43.95 8.81 21.72
CA VAL A 35 -43.48 9.90 20.86
C VAL A 35 -42.09 10.38 21.28
N TRP A 36 -41.85 10.51 22.59
CA TRP A 36 -40.52 10.88 23.10
C TRP A 36 -39.45 9.83 22.77
N ASP A 37 -39.75 8.55 22.98
CA ASP A 37 -38.88 7.42 22.65
C ASP A 37 -38.54 7.40 21.16
N GLU A 38 -39.54 7.54 20.29
CA GLU A 38 -39.36 7.54 18.84
C GLU A 38 -38.53 8.74 18.35
N VAL A 39 -38.73 9.93 18.93
CA VAL A 39 -38.08 11.17 18.45
C VAL A 39 -36.68 11.35 19.05
N ARG A 40 -36.46 10.99 20.32
CA ARG A 40 -35.21 11.27 21.05
C ARG A 40 -34.34 10.04 21.24
N ILE A 41 -34.93 8.91 21.65
CA ILE A 41 -34.15 7.73 22.07
C ILE A 41 -33.76 6.89 20.84
N ARG A 42 -34.70 6.66 19.91
CA ARG A 42 -34.48 5.82 18.72
C ARG A 42 -33.88 6.54 17.52
N ARG A 43 -33.93 7.88 17.51
CA ARG A 43 -33.45 8.70 16.38
C ARG A 43 -32.36 9.73 16.74
N PRO A 44 -31.39 9.43 17.62
CA PRO A 44 -30.34 10.38 18.00
C PRO A 44 -29.45 10.78 16.81
N TRP A 45 -29.35 9.92 15.79
CA TRP A 45 -28.64 10.17 14.54
C TRP A 45 -29.06 11.47 13.81
N LYS A 46 -30.28 11.96 14.00
CA LYS A 46 -30.73 13.23 13.42
C LYS A 46 -29.97 14.43 13.96
N GLU A 47 -29.60 14.39 15.24
CA GLU A 47 -28.82 15.45 15.89
C GLU A 47 -27.41 15.51 15.29
N TYR A 48 -26.80 14.36 14.99
CA TYR A 48 -25.51 14.29 14.30
C TYR A 48 -25.56 14.92 12.90
N GLN A 49 -26.57 14.58 12.08
CA GLN A 49 -26.68 15.18 10.74
C GLN A 49 -26.96 16.68 10.78
N THR A 50 -27.78 17.13 11.73
CA THR A 50 -28.05 18.56 11.92
C THR A 50 -26.80 19.30 12.33
N ALA A 51 -26.05 18.77 13.32
CA ALA A 51 -24.79 19.35 13.77
C ALA A 51 -23.75 19.41 12.65
N TYR A 52 -23.60 18.32 11.89
CA TYR A 52 -22.73 18.28 10.71
C TYR A 52 -23.08 19.38 9.69
N THR A 53 -24.35 19.46 9.29
CA THR A 53 -24.79 20.45 8.30
C THR A 53 -24.54 21.87 8.78
N SER A 54 -24.79 22.17 10.06
CA SER A 54 -24.45 23.47 10.65
C SER A 54 -22.95 23.78 10.56
N MET A 55 -22.08 22.80 10.87
CA MET A 55 -20.62 22.98 10.75
C MET A 55 -20.17 23.18 9.30
N VAL A 56 -20.76 22.45 8.35
CA VAL A 56 -20.47 22.63 6.92
C VAL A 56 -20.82 24.05 6.48
N ILE A 57 -22.02 24.53 6.87
CA ILE A 57 -22.48 25.89 6.53
C ILE A 57 -21.51 26.93 7.12
N GLU A 58 -21.18 26.84 8.41
CA GLU A 58 -20.25 27.77 9.07
C GLU A 58 -18.89 27.83 8.37
N LYS A 59 -18.33 26.66 8.02
CA LYS A 59 -17.05 26.59 7.30
C LYS A 59 -17.15 27.14 5.88
N LEU A 60 -18.22 26.82 5.14
CA LEU A 60 -18.44 27.35 3.80
C LEU A 60 -18.65 28.87 3.83
N ASP A 61 -19.35 29.41 4.81
CA ASP A 61 -19.52 30.85 5.01
C ASP A 61 -18.18 31.54 5.26
N SER A 62 -17.29 30.93 6.07
CA SER A 62 -15.93 31.42 6.28
C SER A 62 -15.10 31.41 4.98
N VAL A 63 -15.14 30.31 4.24
CA VAL A 63 -14.44 30.19 2.93
C VAL A 63 -14.99 31.20 1.92
N ARG A 64 -16.31 31.42 1.91
CA ARG A 64 -16.98 32.42 1.08
C ARG A 64 -16.53 33.83 1.44
N ALA A 65 -16.47 34.15 2.74
CA ALA A 65 -16.03 35.46 3.21
C ALA A 65 -14.56 35.74 2.84
N ALA A 66 -13.69 34.74 2.95
CA ALA A 66 -12.30 34.84 2.51
C ALA A 66 -12.19 35.09 0.99
N ALA A 67 -12.90 34.28 0.18
CA ALA A 67 -12.95 34.47 -1.27
C ALA A 67 -13.51 35.85 -1.68
N ALA A 68 -14.50 36.36 -0.94
CA ALA A 68 -15.02 37.70 -1.15
C ALA A 68 -14.02 38.81 -0.79
N GLY A 69 -13.16 38.59 0.21
CA GLY A 69 -12.09 39.53 0.57
C GLY A 69 -10.94 39.59 -0.44
N GLU A 70 -10.74 38.54 -1.23
CA GLU A 70 -9.72 38.49 -2.30
C GLU A 70 -10.17 39.17 -3.60
N LEU A 71 -11.47 39.47 -3.74
CA LEU A 71 -12.00 40.18 -4.90
C LEU A 71 -11.63 41.66 -4.87
N ASP A 72 -11.19 42.18 -6.02
CA ASP A 72 -11.03 43.61 -6.22
C ASP A 72 -12.42 44.28 -6.21
N SER A 73 -12.78 44.84 -5.06
CA SER A 73 -14.07 45.49 -4.86
C SER A 73 -14.27 46.70 -5.79
N ALA A 74 -13.18 47.37 -6.21
CA ALA A 74 -13.27 48.47 -7.15
C ALA A 74 -13.59 47.95 -8.56
N LEU A 75 -12.94 46.87 -8.99
CA LEU A 75 -13.23 46.23 -10.28
C LEU A 75 -14.64 45.63 -10.33
N VAL A 76 -15.12 45.01 -9.24
CA VAL A 76 -16.49 44.48 -9.15
C VAL A 76 -17.52 45.61 -9.26
N LEU A 77 -17.31 46.73 -8.57
CA LEU A 77 -18.19 47.90 -8.66
C LEU A 77 -18.16 48.51 -10.06
N GLN A 78 -16.98 48.65 -10.65
CA GLN A 78 -16.82 49.16 -12.00
C GLN A 78 -17.56 48.29 -13.03
N LEU A 79 -17.34 46.97 -13.02
CA LEU A 79 -18.03 46.04 -13.91
C LEU A 79 -19.55 46.08 -13.71
N ARG A 80 -20.03 46.26 -12.47
CA ARG A 80 -21.46 46.40 -12.19
C ARG A 80 -22.03 47.68 -12.83
N ASP A 81 -21.34 48.80 -12.68
CA ASP A 81 -21.75 50.08 -13.23
C ASP A 81 -21.67 50.10 -14.76
N ASP A 82 -20.62 49.52 -15.34
CA ASP A 82 -20.44 49.39 -16.78
C ASP A 82 -21.50 48.48 -17.40
N LEU A 83 -21.87 47.39 -16.71
CA LEU A 83 -22.93 46.48 -17.13
C LEU A 83 -24.32 47.15 -17.02
N ALA A 84 -24.58 47.95 -15.98
CA ALA A 84 -25.80 48.73 -15.86
C ALA A 84 -25.93 49.76 -16.99
N LYS A 85 -24.85 50.48 -17.32
CA LYS A 85 -24.80 51.41 -18.46
C LYS A 85 -25.00 50.70 -19.80
N ALA A 86 -24.38 49.54 -20.00
CA ALA A 86 -24.54 48.75 -21.21
C ALA A 86 -25.99 48.23 -21.37
N GLN A 87 -26.63 47.86 -20.27
CA GLN A 87 -28.06 47.48 -20.23
C GLN A 87 -28.99 48.66 -20.53
N GLU A 88 -28.67 49.88 -20.10
CA GLU A 88 -29.38 51.09 -20.55
C GLU A 88 -29.24 51.29 -22.06
N GLY A 89 -28.08 50.95 -22.65
CA GLY A 89 -27.86 50.95 -24.09
C GLY A 89 -28.81 50.03 -24.87
N LEU A 90 -29.18 48.88 -24.32
CA LEU A 90 -30.23 48.00 -24.89
C LEU A 90 -31.62 48.64 -24.88
N ASN A 91 -31.86 49.59 -23.96
CA ASN A 91 -33.11 50.36 -23.87
C ASN A 91 -33.03 51.69 -24.63
N SER A 92 -31.94 51.97 -25.35
CA SER A 92 -31.82 53.17 -26.18
C SER A 92 -32.88 53.19 -27.27
N GLU A 93 -33.32 54.39 -27.67
CA GLU A 93 -34.30 54.58 -28.73
C GLU A 93 -33.87 53.90 -30.04
N GLU A 94 -32.57 53.96 -30.36
CA GLU A 94 -31.97 53.29 -31.53
C GLU A 94 -32.11 51.77 -31.47
N CYS A 95 -31.72 51.13 -30.36
CA CYS A 95 -31.81 49.67 -30.22
C CYS A 95 -33.26 49.20 -30.15
N ARG A 96 -34.14 49.95 -29.47
CA ARG A 96 -35.56 49.60 -29.35
C ARG A 96 -36.29 49.72 -30.69
N ALA A 97 -36.02 50.79 -31.44
CA ALA A 97 -36.55 50.96 -32.79
C ALA A 97 -36.04 49.87 -33.74
N ALA A 98 -34.75 49.50 -33.66
CA ALA A 98 -34.18 48.41 -34.46
C ALA A 98 -34.81 47.05 -34.13
N VAL A 99 -35.09 46.76 -32.85
CA VAL A 99 -35.79 45.53 -32.43
C VAL A 99 -37.25 45.52 -32.90
N GLU A 100 -37.97 46.64 -32.76
CA GLU A 100 -39.35 46.79 -33.23
C GLU A 100 -39.41 46.64 -34.77
N GLU A 101 -38.56 47.36 -35.51
CA GLU A 101 -38.49 47.28 -36.98
C GLU A 101 -38.08 45.88 -37.44
N LYS A 102 -37.11 45.24 -36.78
CA LYS A 102 -36.73 43.85 -37.09
C LYS A 102 -37.91 42.94 -36.91
N THR A 103 -38.67 43.10 -35.82
CA THR A 103 -39.85 42.28 -35.53
C THR A 103 -40.92 42.43 -36.61
N ASP A 104 -41.12 43.64 -37.12
CA ASP A 104 -42.06 43.90 -38.20
C ASP A 104 -41.57 43.38 -39.56
N LEU A 105 -40.30 43.59 -39.91
CA LEU A 105 -39.69 43.00 -41.11
C LEU A 105 -39.68 41.47 -41.05
N GLN A 106 -39.56 40.86 -39.88
CA GLN A 106 -39.66 39.41 -39.71
C GLN A 106 -41.07 38.91 -40.05
N LYS A 107 -42.12 39.63 -39.63
CA LYS A 107 -43.51 39.31 -40.01
C LYS A 107 -43.71 39.46 -41.52
N GLU A 108 -43.15 40.50 -42.13
CA GLU A 108 -43.18 40.69 -43.58
C GLU A 108 -42.45 39.56 -44.32
N LEU A 109 -41.29 39.15 -43.81
CA LEU A 109 -40.51 38.03 -44.34
C LEU A 109 -41.28 36.71 -44.24
N ASP A 110 -41.97 36.47 -43.12
CA ASP A 110 -42.82 35.29 -42.94
C ASP A 110 -43.97 35.27 -43.97
N VAL A 111 -44.57 36.43 -44.25
CA VAL A 111 -45.59 36.59 -45.30
C VAL A 111 -45.00 36.35 -46.69
N ALA A 112 -43.88 36.99 -47.04
CA ALA A 112 -43.20 36.81 -48.32
C ALA A 112 -42.75 35.36 -48.53
N THR A 113 -42.27 34.69 -47.47
CA THR A 113 -41.92 33.27 -47.47
C THR A 113 -43.13 32.39 -47.76
N ARG A 114 -44.28 32.71 -47.16
CA ARG A 114 -45.53 32.00 -47.43
C ARG A 114 -46.00 32.19 -48.87
N GLU A 115 -45.99 33.42 -49.39
CA GLU A 115 -46.40 33.71 -50.77
C GLU A 115 -45.45 33.08 -51.79
N TRP A 116 -44.14 33.07 -51.52
CA TRP A 116 -43.16 32.34 -52.33
C TRP A 116 -43.46 30.83 -52.38
N ARG A 117 -43.79 30.21 -51.24
CA ARG A 117 -44.22 28.80 -51.19
C ARG A 117 -45.49 28.55 -52.01
N PHE A 118 -46.46 29.47 -51.95
CA PHE A 118 -47.67 29.37 -52.76
C PHE A 118 -47.40 29.58 -54.26
N ALA A 119 -46.53 30.52 -54.64
CA ALA A 119 -46.11 30.72 -56.02
C ALA A 119 -45.44 29.48 -56.59
N ARG A 120 -44.59 28.80 -55.79
CA ARG A 120 -43.96 27.53 -56.19
C ARG A 120 -44.97 26.42 -56.43
N SER A 121 -45.92 26.27 -55.51
CA SER A 121 -47.04 25.31 -55.66
C SER A 121 -47.88 25.59 -56.91
N ARG A 122 -48.19 26.87 -57.21
CA ARG A 122 -48.91 27.27 -58.42
C ARG A 122 -48.11 27.03 -59.69
N SER A 123 -46.79 27.28 -59.68
CA SER A 123 -45.92 26.97 -60.82
C SER A 123 -45.83 25.47 -61.08
N ASP A 124 -45.65 24.63 -60.05
CA ASP A 124 -45.62 23.17 -60.21
C ASP A 124 -46.93 22.64 -60.84
N ALA A 125 -48.08 23.20 -60.41
CA ALA A 125 -49.38 22.88 -61.00
C ALA A 125 -49.49 23.34 -62.47
N ALA A 126 -49.06 24.57 -62.78
CA ALA A 126 -49.06 25.09 -64.15
C ALA A 126 -48.09 24.31 -65.07
N TYR A 127 -46.94 23.89 -64.55
CA TYR A 127 -45.95 23.06 -65.25
C TYR A 127 -46.52 21.68 -65.58
N TYR A 128 -47.22 21.05 -64.63
CA TYR A 128 -47.90 19.78 -64.86
C TYR A 128 -48.94 19.90 -65.99
N GLU A 129 -49.82 20.90 -65.93
CA GLU A 129 -50.84 21.11 -66.97
C GLU A 129 -50.23 21.43 -68.34
N TYR A 130 -49.16 22.25 -68.40
CA TYR A 130 -48.44 22.52 -69.65
C TYR A 130 -47.78 21.26 -70.21
N LYS A 131 -47.09 20.45 -69.38
CA LYS A 131 -46.47 19.18 -69.81
C LYS A 131 -47.49 18.15 -70.27
N LYS A 132 -48.64 18.09 -69.61
CA LYS A 132 -49.77 17.25 -70.03
C LYS A 132 -50.26 17.68 -71.43
N SER A 133 -50.41 18.98 -71.69
CA SER A 133 -50.79 19.48 -73.02
C SER A 133 -49.79 19.11 -74.13
N LEU A 134 -48.49 19.11 -73.81
CA LEU A 134 -47.43 18.67 -74.72
C LEU A 134 -47.50 17.15 -74.99
N ALA A 135 -47.75 16.34 -73.97
CA ALA A 135 -47.90 14.89 -74.10
C ALA A 135 -49.13 14.49 -74.92
N GLU A 136 -50.21 15.29 -74.87
CA GLU A 136 -51.43 15.12 -75.66
C GLU A 136 -51.32 15.69 -77.09
N GLY A 137 -50.16 16.22 -77.49
CA GLY A 137 -49.90 16.77 -78.83
C GLY A 137 -50.61 18.09 -79.13
N LYS A 138 -51.11 18.80 -78.11
CA LYS A 138 -51.86 20.06 -78.21
C LYS A 138 -51.16 21.14 -77.39
N GLU A 139 -50.00 21.61 -77.86
CA GLU A 139 -49.28 22.67 -77.16
C GLU A 139 -50.17 23.91 -76.99
N SER A 140 -50.38 24.31 -75.73
CA SER A 140 -51.14 25.51 -75.39
C SER A 140 -50.21 26.66 -75.06
N SER A 141 -50.23 27.71 -75.90
CA SER A 141 -49.50 28.94 -75.64
C SER A 141 -49.96 29.62 -74.35
N SER A 142 -51.24 29.51 -74.00
CA SER A 142 -51.78 30.11 -72.77
C SER A 142 -51.24 29.43 -71.51
N LEU A 143 -51.10 28.10 -71.50
CA LEU A 143 -50.52 27.37 -70.36
C LEU A 143 -49.01 27.64 -70.20
N ARG A 144 -48.31 27.85 -71.33
CA ARG A 144 -46.89 28.25 -71.32
C ARG A 144 -46.71 29.66 -70.76
N GLU A 145 -47.60 30.60 -71.12
CA GLU A 145 -47.62 31.95 -70.57
C GLU A 145 -47.99 31.96 -69.09
N ASP A 146 -48.95 31.13 -68.67
CA ASP A 146 -49.32 30.97 -67.25
C ASP A 146 -48.18 30.39 -66.41
N LEU A 147 -47.47 29.36 -66.91
CA LEU A 147 -46.26 28.84 -66.27
C LEU A 147 -45.19 29.93 -66.13
N ALA A 148 -44.87 30.63 -67.23
CA ALA A 148 -43.89 31.72 -67.22
C ALA A 148 -44.27 32.84 -66.23
N LYS A 149 -45.57 33.13 -66.09
CA LYS A 149 -46.10 34.09 -65.12
C LYS A 149 -45.93 33.62 -63.67
N GLN A 150 -46.19 32.34 -63.37
CA GLN A 150 -45.98 31.79 -62.03
C GLN A 150 -44.48 31.69 -61.68
N ASP A 151 -43.63 31.30 -62.64
CA ASP A 151 -42.16 31.29 -62.47
C ASP A 151 -41.62 32.70 -62.21
N ALA A 152 -42.12 33.71 -62.92
CA ALA A 152 -41.78 35.11 -62.65
C ALA A 152 -42.19 35.56 -61.24
N SER A 153 -43.34 35.09 -60.73
CA SER A 153 -43.80 35.36 -59.36
C SER A 153 -42.92 34.69 -58.29
N ILE A 154 -42.35 33.50 -58.56
CA ILE A 154 -41.35 32.87 -57.69
C ILE A 154 -40.10 33.75 -57.59
N VAL A 155 -39.58 34.21 -58.74
CA VAL A 155 -38.38 35.08 -58.78
C VAL A 155 -38.65 36.41 -58.07
N GLN A 156 -39.83 36.98 -58.25
CA GLN A 156 -40.25 38.21 -57.58
C GLN A 156 -40.25 38.04 -56.05
N HIS A 157 -40.97 37.05 -55.51
CA HIS A 157 -41.04 36.84 -54.06
C HIS A 157 -39.70 36.38 -53.47
N ALA A 158 -38.86 35.69 -54.25
CA ALA A 158 -37.48 35.38 -53.86
C ALA A 158 -36.64 36.67 -53.71
N GLY A 159 -36.78 37.62 -54.64
CA GLY A 159 -36.15 38.93 -54.52
C GLY A 159 -36.65 39.75 -53.34
N GLU A 160 -37.95 39.70 -53.04
CA GLU A 160 -38.56 40.34 -51.86
C GLU A 160 -38.01 39.75 -50.55
N MET A 161 -37.91 38.42 -50.44
CA MET A 161 -37.30 37.75 -49.29
C MET A 161 -35.82 38.12 -49.12
N GLU A 162 -35.04 38.15 -50.21
CA GLU A 162 -33.61 38.51 -50.15
C GLU A 162 -33.41 39.96 -49.69
N ALA A 163 -34.26 40.88 -50.16
CA ALA A 163 -34.25 42.27 -49.74
C ALA A 163 -34.62 42.42 -48.25
N LEU A 164 -35.63 41.69 -47.77
CA LEU A 164 -36.04 41.67 -46.36
C LEU A 164 -34.96 41.05 -45.47
N ASN A 165 -34.36 39.94 -45.87
CA ASN A 165 -33.24 39.30 -45.16
C ASN A 165 -32.03 40.24 -45.06
N THR A 166 -31.70 40.97 -46.12
CA THR A 166 -30.60 41.95 -46.11
C THR A 166 -30.87 43.08 -45.11
N ARG A 167 -32.12 43.58 -45.04
CA ARG A 167 -32.51 44.60 -44.07
C ARG A 167 -32.48 44.07 -42.63
N ILE A 168 -33.00 42.86 -42.39
CA ILE A 168 -32.95 42.19 -41.09
C ILE A 168 -31.49 41.99 -40.64
N ALA A 169 -30.61 41.54 -41.53
CA ALA A 169 -29.18 41.39 -41.23
C ALA A 169 -28.52 42.73 -40.88
N GLY A 170 -28.93 43.83 -41.53
CA GLY A 170 -28.49 45.18 -41.17
C GLY A 170 -28.94 45.60 -39.76
N LEU A 171 -30.19 45.30 -39.39
CA LEU A 171 -30.71 45.55 -38.03
C LEU A 171 -30.06 44.66 -36.98
N ASP A 172 -29.70 43.42 -37.32
CA ASP A 172 -28.95 42.52 -36.44
C ASP A 172 -27.58 43.08 -36.07
N LEU A 173 -26.88 43.74 -37.00
CA LEU A 173 -25.62 44.42 -36.70
C LEU A 173 -25.83 45.56 -35.67
N VAL A 174 -26.95 46.29 -35.77
CA VAL A 174 -27.29 47.36 -34.81
C VAL A 174 -27.63 46.78 -33.44
N ILE A 175 -28.40 45.70 -33.38
CA ILE A 175 -28.78 45.03 -32.12
C ILE A 175 -27.54 44.40 -31.45
N ASN A 176 -26.72 43.68 -32.22
CA ASN A 176 -25.53 43.00 -31.72
C ASN A 176 -24.47 43.98 -31.19
N LYS A 177 -24.36 45.19 -31.77
CA LYS A 177 -23.51 46.26 -31.23
C LYS A 177 -23.76 46.54 -29.74
N TYR A 178 -25.00 46.43 -29.27
CA TYR A 178 -25.35 46.62 -27.86
C TYR A 178 -25.35 45.31 -27.08
N LYS A 179 -25.86 44.23 -27.69
CA LYS A 179 -25.94 42.91 -27.06
C LYS A 179 -24.57 42.31 -26.77
N ASP A 180 -23.62 42.39 -27.69
CA ASP A 180 -22.28 41.79 -27.55
C ASP A 180 -21.50 42.43 -26.40
N VAL A 181 -21.69 43.73 -26.15
CA VAL A 181 -21.08 44.46 -25.03
C VAL A 181 -21.65 43.99 -23.69
N VAL A 182 -22.96 43.77 -23.62
CA VAL A 182 -23.61 43.22 -22.42
C VAL A 182 -23.15 41.79 -22.18
N ASP A 183 -23.15 40.95 -23.22
CA ASP A 183 -22.74 39.55 -23.13
C ASP A 183 -21.25 39.44 -22.72
N SER A 184 -20.36 40.32 -23.22
CA SER A 184 -18.94 40.34 -22.83
C SER A 184 -18.75 40.74 -21.37
N LEU A 185 -19.42 41.81 -20.91
CA LEU A 185 -19.33 42.28 -19.52
C LEU A 185 -19.93 41.25 -18.55
N GLN A 186 -21.01 40.56 -18.94
CA GLN A 186 -21.59 39.47 -18.16
C GLN A 186 -20.65 38.26 -18.05
N ALA A 187 -19.94 37.92 -19.13
CA ALA A 187 -18.94 36.86 -19.10
C ALA A 187 -17.77 37.20 -18.18
N GLU A 188 -17.31 38.45 -18.20
CA GLU A 188 -16.23 38.94 -17.34
C GLU A 188 -16.64 38.96 -15.86
N GLN A 189 -17.84 39.46 -15.55
CA GLN A 189 -18.42 39.41 -14.21
C GLN A 189 -18.58 37.97 -13.72
N SER A 190 -19.08 37.06 -14.57
CA SER A 190 -19.26 35.65 -14.22
C SER A 190 -17.93 34.96 -13.94
N LYS A 191 -16.89 35.28 -14.70
CA LYS A 191 -15.53 34.77 -14.48
C LYS A 191 -14.95 35.26 -13.16
N LEU A 192 -15.15 36.54 -12.84
CA LEU A 192 -14.71 37.14 -11.59
C LEU A 192 -15.44 36.54 -10.38
N MET A 193 -16.75 36.32 -10.50
CA MET A 193 -17.59 35.76 -9.43
C MET A 193 -17.59 34.23 -9.34
N ALA A 194 -16.95 33.53 -10.29
CA ALA A 194 -16.97 32.07 -10.36
C ALA A 194 -16.57 31.36 -9.04
N PRO A 195 -15.52 31.81 -8.31
CA PRO A 195 -15.16 31.19 -7.02
C PRO A 195 -16.28 31.31 -5.97
N ILE A 196 -16.92 32.48 -5.85
CA ILE A 196 -18.02 32.70 -4.91
C ILE A 196 -19.25 31.87 -5.32
N ASN A 197 -19.63 31.92 -6.59
CA ASN A 197 -20.79 31.19 -7.11
C ASN A 197 -20.65 29.69 -6.87
N ALA A 198 -19.44 29.14 -6.99
CA ALA A 198 -19.17 27.74 -6.69
C ALA A 198 -19.38 27.40 -5.20
N ILE A 199 -19.08 28.33 -4.29
CA ILE A 199 -19.30 28.17 -2.84
C ILE A 199 -20.80 28.35 -2.51
N ASP A 200 -21.48 29.33 -3.11
CA ASP A 200 -22.91 29.57 -2.93
C ASP A 200 -23.74 28.33 -3.32
N LEU A 201 -23.39 27.67 -4.43
CA LEU A 201 -24.01 26.40 -4.81
C LEU A 201 -23.80 25.29 -3.76
N LYS A 202 -22.65 25.26 -3.07
CA LYS A 202 -22.41 24.31 -1.98
C LYS A 202 -23.22 24.66 -0.74
N LEU A 203 -23.32 25.95 -0.39
CA LEU A 203 -24.16 26.44 0.71
C LEU A 203 -25.63 26.11 0.48
N GLU A 204 -26.16 26.37 -0.71
CA GLU A 204 -27.54 26.02 -1.05
C GLU A 204 -27.82 24.52 -0.91
N ARG A 205 -26.87 23.67 -1.35
CA ARG A 205 -26.97 22.22 -1.16
C ARG A 205 -26.92 21.83 0.32
N ALA A 206 -26.05 22.45 1.11
CA ALA A 206 -25.95 22.19 2.55
C ALA A 206 -27.25 22.57 3.28
N HIS A 207 -27.83 23.75 2.99
CA HIS A 207 -29.10 24.18 3.56
C HIS A 207 -30.28 23.26 3.20
N ARG A 208 -30.24 22.62 2.02
CA ARG A 208 -31.27 21.70 1.55
C ARG A 208 -30.95 20.23 1.81
N ALA A 209 -29.88 19.92 2.53
CA ALA A 209 -29.45 18.54 2.77
C ALA A 209 -30.51 17.77 3.58
N PRO A 210 -31.06 16.67 3.06
CA PRO A 210 -32.10 15.92 3.75
C PRO A 210 -31.54 15.13 4.93
N VAL A 211 -32.25 15.15 6.06
CA VAL A 211 -31.96 14.29 7.20
C VAL A 211 -32.55 12.90 6.94
N GLN A 212 -31.71 11.92 6.68
CA GLN A 212 -32.13 10.56 6.30
C GLN A 212 -31.15 9.48 6.76
N ILE A 213 -31.65 8.25 6.92
CA ILE A 213 -30.81 7.09 7.17
C ILE A 213 -30.05 6.79 5.87
N LYS A 214 -28.72 6.80 5.95
CA LYS A 214 -27.85 6.35 4.86
C LYS A 214 -27.55 4.88 5.07
N GLN A 215 -27.95 4.02 4.13
CA GLN A 215 -27.76 2.57 4.24
C GLN A 215 -27.06 2.02 3.00
N VAL A 216 -26.05 1.18 3.24
CA VAL A 216 -25.40 0.35 2.23
C VAL A 216 -25.68 -1.12 2.55
N MET A 217 -25.92 -1.93 1.52
CA MET A 217 -26.21 -3.35 1.66
C MET A 217 -25.33 -4.15 0.71
N LEU A 218 -24.52 -5.05 1.28
CA LEU A 218 -23.71 -6.00 0.53
C LEU A 218 -24.38 -7.36 0.59
N ASN A 219 -25.18 -7.69 -0.43
CA ASN A 219 -26.03 -8.88 -0.44
C ASN A 219 -25.26 -10.19 -0.29
N ASP A 220 -24.06 -10.27 -0.87
CA ASP A 220 -23.31 -11.53 -0.99
C ASP A 220 -21.95 -11.49 -0.28
N PHE A 221 -21.89 -10.81 0.88
CA PHE A 221 -20.63 -10.58 1.59
C PHE A 221 -20.40 -11.54 2.77
N GLU A 222 -21.43 -11.82 3.57
CA GLU A 222 -21.31 -12.69 4.74
C GLU A 222 -21.91 -14.08 4.50
N PHE A 223 -21.48 -15.02 5.32
CA PHE A 223 -22.10 -16.33 5.44
C PHE A 223 -22.64 -16.52 6.86
N THR A 224 -23.79 -17.17 6.97
CA THR A 224 -24.28 -17.67 8.26
C THR A 224 -23.37 -18.81 8.75
N PRO A 225 -23.45 -19.21 10.03
CA PRO A 225 -22.76 -20.41 10.51
C PRO A 225 -23.11 -21.70 9.74
N PHE A 226 -24.22 -21.71 9.00
CA PHE A 226 -24.69 -22.81 8.15
C PHE A 226 -24.29 -22.64 6.68
N SER A 227 -23.37 -21.70 6.36
CA SER A 227 -22.88 -21.40 5.01
C SER A 227 -23.94 -20.82 4.05
N GLU A 228 -24.99 -20.21 4.58
CA GLU A 228 -25.98 -19.50 3.77
C GLU A 228 -25.53 -18.06 3.54
N ILE A 229 -25.78 -17.53 2.35
CA ILE A 229 -25.44 -16.14 2.01
C ILE A 229 -26.29 -15.19 2.85
N LYS A 230 -25.64 -14.19 3.45
CA LYS A 230 -26.27 -13.16 4.26
C LYS A 230 -25.79 -11.78 3.84
N ALA A 231 -26.74 -10.86 3.73
CA ALA A 231 -26.42 -9.46 3.46
C ALA A 231 -25.75 -8.80 4.67
N ARG A 232 -24.63 -8.10 4.43
CA ARG A 232 -24.05 -7.16 5.40
C ARG A 232 -24.70 -5.79 5.21
N ILE A 233 -25.29 -5.26 6.26
CA ILE A 233 -25.97 -3.96 6.26
C ILE A 233 -25.11 -2.97 7.02
N ASP A 234 -24.87 -1.80 6.43
CA ASP A 234 -24.13 -0.71 7.02
C ASP A 234 -24.97 0.57 7.05
N ARG A 235 -25.01 1.24 8.21
CA ARG A 235 -25.65 2.55 8.37
C ARG A 235 -24.75 3.60 9.02
N CYS A 236 -23.43 3.34 9.10
CA CYS A 236 -22.48 4.17 9.84
C CYS A 236 -22.44 5.62 9.33
N GLN A 237 -22.59 5.80 8.01
CA GLN A 237 -22.67 7.11 7.36
C GLN A 237 -23.87 7.96 7.78
N THR A 238 -24.83 7.39 8.51
CA THR A 238 -25.95 8.15 9.07
C THR A 238 -25.47 9.13 10.15
N CYS A 239 -24.48 8.74 10.97
CA CYS A 239 -23.89 9.62 11.99
C CYS A 239 -22.52 10.17 11.58
N HIS A 240 -21.71 9.35 10.88
CA HIS A 240 -20.40 9.75 10.37
C HIS A 240 -20.56 10.36 8.98
N THR A 241 -21.08 11.58 8.88
CA THR A 241 -21.40 12.21 7.58
C THR A 241 -20.24 12.93 6.91
N GLY A 242 -19.22 13.35 7.66
CA GLY A 242 -18.10 14.14 7.15
C GLY A 242 -16.91 13.32 6.63
N TRP A 243 -17.03 12.00 6.58
CA TRP A 243 -15.94 11.07 6.23
C TRP A 243 -15.25 11.39 4.89
N SER A 244 -15.97 11.93 3.91
CA SER A 244 -15.45 12.27 2.57
C SER A 244 -15.15 13.76 2.38
N GLU A 245 -15.55 14.63 3.30
CA GLU A 245 -15.57 16.07 3.10
C GLU A 245 -14.23 16.69 3.51
N PRO A 246 -13.41 17.23 2.59
CA PRO A 246 -12.13 17.85 2.93
C PRO A 246 -12.24 19.02 3.90
N LEU A 247 -13.37 19.76 3.90
CA LEU A 247 -13.60 20.83 4.89
C LEU A 247 -13.65 20.31 6.33
N MET A 248 -13.78 18.99 6.53
CA MET A 248 -13.86 18.36 7.83
C MET A 248 -12.56 17.70 8.29
N GLU A 249 -11.43 18.01 7.65
CA GLU A 249 -10.11 17.49 8.07
C GLU A 249 -9.82 17.77 9.55
N GLU A 250 -10.14 18.96 10.05
CA GLU A 250 -9.92 19.37 11.45
C GLU A 250 -11.19 19.32 12.34
N ALA A 251 -12.27 18.68 11.86
CA ALA A 251 -13.50 18.57 12.65
C ALA A 251 -13.35 17.55 13.80
N PRO A 252 -14.10 17.69 14.90
CA PRO A 252 -14.14 16.67 15.95
C PRO A 252 -14.81 15.38 15.45
N GLN A 253 -14.50 14.25 16.09
CA GLN A 253 -15.25 13.02 15.88
C GLN A 253 -16.72 13.21 16.32
N PRO A 254 -17.71 12.68 15.59
CA PRO A 254 -17.62 11.77 14.44
C PRO A 254 -17.61 12.45 13.06
N PHE A 255 -17.47 13.78 12.99
CA PHE A 255 -17.60 14.55 11.74
C PHE A 255 -16.30 14.66 10.94
N LYS A 256 -15.18 14.22 11.52
CA LYS A 256 -13.86 14.30 10.91
C LYS A 256 -13.78 13.55 9.58
N GLN A 257 -13.02 14.10 8.63
CA GLN A 257 -12.66 13.40 7.39
C GLN A 257 -11.90 12.10 7.69
N HIS A 258 -12.08 11.09 6.83
CA HIS A 258 -11.32 9.85 6.92
C HIS A 258 -9.81 10.11 6.71
N PRO A 259 -8.92 9.52 7.53
CA PRO A 259 -7.47 9.79 7.47
C PRO A 259 -6.77 9.27 6.20
N PHE A 260 -7.43 8.42 5.42
CA PHE A 260 -6.89 7.83 4.19
C PHE A 260 -7.85 8.01 2.99
N PRO A 261 -8.00 9.21 2.41
CA PRO A 261 -8.89 9.46 1.27
C PRO A 261 -8.55 8.61 0.04
N GLU A 262 -7.27 8.34 -0.20
CA GLU A 262 -6.77 7.51 -1.30
C GLU A 262 -7.15 6.03 -1.17
N LEU A 263 -7.34 5.54 0.06
CA LEU A 263 -7.87 4.20 0.30
C LEU A 263 -9.35 4.13 -0.07
N LEU A 264 -10.12 5.17 0.26
CA LEU A 264 -11.56 5.25 -0.03
C LEU A 264 -11.85 5.42 -1.53
N ALA A 265 -10.91 5.99 -2.29
CA ALA A 265 -10.99 5.98 -3.75
C ALA A 265 -11.02 4.55 -4.34
N LYS A 266 -10.46 3.56 -3.62
CA LYS A 266 -10.50 2.13 -4.00
C LYS A 266 -11.61 1.35 -3.28
N HIS A 267 -12.00 1.79 -2.09
CA HIS A 267 -13.01 1.17 -1.23
C HIS A 267 -14.10 2.20 -0.90
N ASN A 268 -14.92 2.56 -1.89
CA ASN A 268 -15.90 3.64 -1.73
C ASN A 268 -16.99 3.24 -0.69
N PRO A 269 -17.06 3.89 0.48
CA PRO A 269 -18.05 3.57 1.52
C PRO A 269 -19.50 3.73 1.07
N GLU A 270 -19.81 4.55 0.06
CA GLU A 270 -21.18 4.67 -0.47
C GLU A 270 -21.68 3.39 -1.16
N SER A 271 -20.74 2.56 -1.64
CA SER A 271 -21.04 1.28 -2.29
C SER A 271 -20.65 0.07 -1.44
N PHE A 272 -19.63 0.24 -0.59
CA PHE A 272 -19.01 -0.85 0.17
C PHE A 272 -19.37 -0.81 1.67
N GLY A 273 -19.79 0.32 2.22
CA GLY A 273 -20.03 0.50 3.65
C GLY A 273 -18.74 0.59 4.49
N CYS A 274 -18.88 0.85 5.79
CA CYS A 274 -17.78 1.01 6.74
C CYS A 274 -17.48 -0.27 7.54
N THR A 275 -18.51 -1.05 7.86
CA THR A 275 -18.46 -2.28 8.66
C THR A 275 -17.60 -3.41 8.07
N PRO A 276 -17.38 -3.54 6.74
CA PRO A 276 -16.36 -4.45 6.23
C PRO A 276 -14.96 -4.18 6.76
N CYS A 277 -14.61 -2.91 6.96
CA CYS A 277 -13.31 -2.50 7.44
C CYS A 277 -13.29 -2.39 8.98
N HIS A 278 -14.34 -1.80 9.56
CA HIS A 278 -14.33 -1.42 10.98
C HIS A 278 -15.09 -2.38 11.90
N ARG A 279 -15.82 -3.38 11.39
CA ARG A 279 -16.81 -4.17 12.15
C ARG A 279 -17.89 -3.27 12.79
N GLY A 280 -18.52 -3.72 13.88
CA GLY A 280 -19.68 -3.07 14.49
C GLY A 280 -21.01 -3.64 14.00
N GLN A 281 -22.09 -3.17 14.61
CA GLN A 281 -23.46 -3.56 14.31
C GLN A 281 -24.08 -2.60 13.30
N GLY A 282 -23.75 -2.79 12.02
CA GLY A 282 -24.13 -1.86 10.96
C GLY A 282 -25.63 -1.52 10.83
N PRO A 283 -26.61 -2.39 11.15
CA PRO A 283 -28.03 -2.01 11.16
C PRO A 283 -28.45 -1.03 12.27
N ALA A 284 -27.68 -0.90 13.35
CA ALA A 284 -28.07 -0.08 14.49
C ALA A 284 -27.94 1.42 14.20
N LEU A 285 -28.73 2.23 14.91
CA LEU A 285 -28.84 3.69 14.71
C LEU A 285 -28.49 4.50 15.97
N THR A 286 -28.06 3.82 17.03
CA THR A 286 -27.57 4.39 18.28
C THR A 286 -26.09 4.03 18.43
N ALA A 287 -25.27 4.96 18.92
CA ALA A 287 -23.81 4.79 18.93
C ALA A 287 -23.37 3.53 19.70
N GLY A 288 -23.91 3.30 20.90
CA GLY A 288 -23.55 2.14 21.71
C GLY A 288 -23.84 0.80 21.04
N PHE A 289 -25.01 0.64 20.42
CA PHE A 289 -25.33 -0.58 19.65
C PHE A 289 -24.55 -0.65 18.34
N ALA A 290 -24.47 0.44 17.56
CA ALA A 290 -23.73 0.47 16.29
C ALA A 290 -22.25 0.11 16.46
N HIS A 291 -21.63 0.52 17.57
CA HIS A 291 -20.27 0.14 17.90
C HIS A 291 -20.16 -1.24 18.56
N GLY A 292 -21.27 -1.84 18.99
CA GLY A 292 -21.32 -3.11 19.73
C GLY A 292 -20.89 -3.00 21.19
N ASP A 293 -20.85 -1.77 21.75
CA ASP A 293 -20.47 -1.49 23.13
C ASP A 293 -21.61 -1.80 24.12
N GLU A 294 -22.86 -1.60 23.70
CA GLU A 294 -24.06 -1.82 24.53
C GLU A 294 -24.78 -3.15 24.24
N ASP A 295 -24.40 -3.84 23.16
CA ASP A 295 -24.98 -5.14 22.79
C ASP A 295 -24.04 -6.28 23.24
N HIS A 296 -24.32 -6.82 24.43
CA HIS A 296 -23.53 -7.92 24.99
C HIS A 296 -23.55 -9.20 24.12
N TYR A 297 -24.54 -9.34 23.22
CA TYR A 297 -24.66 -10.48 22.33
C TYR A 297 -23.99 -10.25 20.97
N TRP A 298 -23.51 -9.03 20.70
CA TRP A 298 -22.85 -8.72 19.43
C TRP A 298 -21.40 -9.21 19.42
N GLU A 299 -21.12 -10.17 18.54
CA GLU A 299 -19.84 -10.89 18.54
C GLU A 299 -18.69 -10.12 17.88
N THR A 300 -18.99 -9.06 17.12
CA THR A 300 -18.01 -8.33 16.31
C THR A 300 -18.11 -6.81 16.56
N PRO A 301 -17.78 -6.34 17.78
CA PRO A 301 -17.77 -4.92 18.07
C PRO A 301 -16.78 -4.17 17.16
N LEU A 302 -16.93 -2.85 17.14
CA LEU A 302 -16.11 -1.94 16.35
C LEU A 302 -14.62 -2.12 16.71
N LEU A 303 -13.80 -2.29 15.68
CA LEU A 303 -12.35 -2.36 15.81
C LEU A 303 -11.79 -0.98 16.17
N ARG A 304 -10.78 -0.96 17.04
CA ARG A 304 -10.15 0.27 17.52
C ARG A 304 -8.63 0.23 17.33
N GLY A 305 -8.04 1.40 17.13
CA GLY A 305 -6.59 1.54 16.95
C GLY A 305 -6.05 0.64 15.83
N VAL A 306 -4.97 -0.09 16.11
CA VAL A 306 -4.31 -0.97 15.13
C VAL A 306 -5.19 -2.14 14.68
N ASP A 307 -6.15 -2.59 15.50
CA ASP A 307 -6.97 -3.74 15.14
C ASP A 307 -7.87 -3.47 13.92
N THR A 308 -8.11 -2.20 13.59
CA THR A 308 -8.85 -1.80 12.37
C THR A 308 -8.23 -2.33 11.08
N TYR A 309 -6.92 -2.60 11.06
CA TYR A 309 -6.25 -3.18 9.89
C TYR A 309 -6.41 -4.71 9.79
N ALA A 310 -6.95 -5.38 10.81
CA ALA A 310 -7.12 -6.85 10.80
C ALA A 310 -8.06 -7.31 9.67
N THR A 311 -9.10 -6.53 9.36
CA THR A 311 -10.09 -6.88 8.33
C THR A 311 -9.53 -6.82 6.92
N CYS A 312 -8.41 -6.13 6.67
CA CYS A 312 -7.76 -6.11 5.36
C CYS A 312 -7.43 -7.53 4.88
N ASN A 313 -7.06 -8.43 5.79
CA ASN A 313 -6.73 -9.82 5.46
C ASN A 313 -7.92 -10.62 4.92
N THR A 314 -9.15 -10.19 5.23
CA THR A 314 -10.38 -10.85 4.76
C THR A 314 -10.41 -10.93 3.23
N CYS A 315 -10.02 -9.85 2.56
CA CYS A 315 -9.98 -9.77 1.09
C CYS A 315 -8.56 -9.84 0.51
N HIS A 316 -7.54 -9.49 1.31
CA HIS A 316 -6.13 -9.40 0.90
C HIS A 316 -5.24 -10.47 1.55
N SER A 317 -5.79 -11.66 1.84
CA SER A 317 -5.06 -12.75 2.52
C SER A 317 -3.78 -13.18 1.79
N ASN A 318 -3.79 -13.13 0.45
CA ASN A 318 -2.67 -13.54 -0.38
C ASN A 318 -1.54 -12.50 -0.49
N GLU A 319 -1.77 -11.24 -0.09
CA GLU A 319 -0.78 -10.16 -0.22
C GLU A 319 0.12 -10.09 1.01
N LEU A 320 1.44 -10.17 0.82
CA LEU A 320 2.40 -9.92 1.91
C LEU A 320 2.46 -8.43 2.28
N VAL A 321 2.22 -7.55 1.31
CA VAL A 321 2.45 -6.10 1.42
C VAL A 321 1.19 -5.33 1.10
N LEU A 322 0.67 -4.60 2.09
CA LEU A 322 -0.46 -3.69 1.98
C LEU A 322 0.02 -2.25 2.22
N LYS A 323 0.13 -1.46 1.14
CA LYS A 323 0.66 -0.08 1.22
C LYS A 323 -0.14 0.81 2.18
N SER A 324 -1.46 0.70 2.18
CA SER A 324 -2.36 1.48 3.07
C SER A 324 -2.60 0.79 4.43
N ALA A 325 -1.91 -0.32 4.72
CA ALA A 325 -2.00 -1.04 6.00
C ALA A 325 -0.60 -1.50 6.42
N THR A 326 0.32 -0.55 6.57
CA THR A 326 1.71 -0.81 6.97
C THR A 326 1.83 -1.56 8.31
N PRO A 327 0.97 -1.33 9.35
CA PRO A 327 1.02 -2.15 10.56
C PRO A 327 0.75 -3.63 10.26
N PHE A 328 -0.22 -3.92 9.40
CA PHE A 328 -0.57 -5.29 9.03
C PHE A 328 0.54 -5.99 8.24
N THR A 329 1.19 -5.27 7.33
CA THR A 329 2.40 -5.74 6.63
C THR A 329 3.50 -6.10 7.63
N LYS A 330 3.74 -5.25 8.64
CA LYS A 330 4.74 -5.50 9.69
C LYS A 330 4.36 -6.72 10.54
N ALA A 331 3.09 -6.92 10.85
CA ALA A 331 2.62 -8.10 11.56
C ALA A 331 2.88 -9.40 10.77
N LYS A 332 2.58 -9.43 9.46
CA LYS A 332 2.90 -10.58 8.57
C LYS A 332 4.40 -10.89 8.56
N GLN A 333 5.24 -9.85 8.54
CA GLN A 333 6.69 -9.99 8.63
C GLN A 333 7.12 -10.61 9.96
N ILE A 334 6.60 -10.13 11.10
CA ILE A 334 6.93 -10.69 12.42
C ILE A 334 6.50 -12.16 12.49
N VAL A 335 5.31 -12.54 12.00
CA VAL A 335 4.86 -13.95 11.96
C VAL A 335 5.83 -14.83 11.17
N TYR A 336 6.26 -14.35 10.00
CA TYR A 336 7.22 -15.05 9.14
C TYR A 336 8.58 -15.23 9.84
N GLU A 337 9.11 -14.18 10.45
CA GLU A 337 10.45 -14.17 11.05
C GLU A 337 10.47 -14.84 12.43
N SER A 338 9.32 -14.89 13.11
CA SER A 338 9.12 -15.61 14.37
C SER A 338 9.01 -17.12 14.17
N GLY A 339 8.67 -17.58 12.97
CA GLY A 339 8.46 -18.99 12.70
C GLY A 339 7.24 -19.57 13.40
N CYS A 340 6.17 -18.79 13.64
CA CYS A 340 4.96 -19.27 14.33
C CYS A 340 4.35 -20.50 13.62
N PHE A 341 4.46 -20.53 12.29
CA PHE A 341 4.05 -21.64 11.43
C PHE A 341 4.85 -22.93 11.68
N GLY A 342 5.95 -22.89 12.42
CA GLY A 342 6.73 -24.06 12.82
C GLY A 342 5.94 -25.00 13.73
N CYS A 343 5.22 -24.44 14.71
CA CYS A 343 4.40 -25.19 15.66
C CYS A 343 2.90 -25.12 15.38
N HIS A 344 2.43 -24.03 14.77
CA HIS A 344 1.02 -23.81 14.46
C HIS A 344 0.74 -24.02 12.98
N GLU A 345 -0.43 -24.57 12.64
CA GLU A 345 -0.93 -24.49 11.28
C GLU A 345 -1.50 -23.08 11.03
N ILE A 346 -0.97 -22.40 10.01
CA ILE A 346 -1.39 -21.04 9.62
C ILE A 346 -1.58 -21.02 8.10
N LYS A 347 -2.82 -20.79 7.65
CA LYS A 347 -3.17 -20.68 6.23
C LYS A 347 -2.28 -19.62 5.56
N GLY A 348 -1.70 -19.97 4.41
CA GLY A 348 -0.75 -19.11 3.69
C GLY A 348 0.72 -19.25 4.13
N TYR A 349 1.01 -20.02 5.18
CA TYR A 349 2.36 -20.25 5.71
C TYR A 349 2.73 -21.74 5.82
N THR A 350 1.96 -22.64 5.21
CA THR A 350 2.16 -24.10 5.29
C THR A 350 3.42 -24.59 4.58
N ASP A 351 3.79 -23.94 3.47
CA ASP A 351 4.92 -24.32 2.61
C ASP A 351 6.16 -23.43 2.85
N VAL A 352 6.28 -22.85 4.04
CA VAL A 352 7.38 -21.96 4.39
C VAL A 352 8.55 -22.77 4.97
N PRO A 353 9.79 -22.55 4.50
CA PRO A 353 10.98 -23.19 5.04
C PRO A 353 11.18 -22.94 6.53
N ARG A 354 11.86 -23.88 7.19
CA ARG A 354 12.23 -23.80 8.61
C ARG A 354 13.11 -22.57 8.87
N ILE A 355 12.81 -21.85 9.96
CA ILE A 355 13.51 -20.59 10.29
C ILE A 355 14.84 -20.80 11.04
N GLY A 356 14.92 -21.88 11.82
CA GLY A 356 16.06 -22.24 12.65
C GLY A 356 17.15 -22.98 11.88
N PRO A 357 18.42 -22.91 12.34
CA PRO A 357 19.52 -23.64 11.71
C PRO A 357 19.34 -25.17 11.84
N PRO A 358 19.94 -25.96 10.95
CA PRO A 358 20.03 -27.41 11.14
C PRO A 358 20.80 -27.74 12.42
N LEU A 359 20.37 -28.79 13.12
CA LEU A 359 20.99 -29.25 14.37
C LEU A 359 21.83 -30.53 14.20
N ASN A 360 21.83 -31.11 13.00
CA ASN A 360 22.51 -32.39 12.70
C ASN A 360 24.04 -32.32 12.82
N ASP A 361 24.63 -31.14 12.70
CA ASP A 361 26.09 -30.95 12.65
C ASP A 361 26.61 -30.10 13.81
N LEU A 362 25.82 -29.99 14.89
CA LEU A 362 26.02 -28.98 15.93
C LEU A 362 27.36 -29.13 16.65
N THR A 363 27.86 -30.36 16.86
CA THR A 363 29.14 -30.62 17.55
C THR A 363 30.36 -30.25 16.71
N ALA A 364 30.22 -30.01 15.41
CA ALA A 364 31.29 -29.47 14.56
C ALA A 364 31.43 -27.94 14.72
N LYS A 365 30.37 -27.28 15.18
CA LYS A 365 30.27 -25.83 15.34
C LYS A 365 30.59 -25.37 16.75
N THR A 366 30.05 -26.04 17.76
CA THR A 366 30.06 -25.59 19.17
C THR A 366 30.29 -26.75 20.14
N THR A 367 30.40 -26.46 21.44
CA THR A 367 30.66 -27.43 22.50
C THR A 367 29.36 -27.90 23.19
N PRO A 368 29.34 -29.11 23.81
CA PRO A 368 28.18 -29.57 24.58
C PRO A 368 27.75 -28.61 25.70
N ALA A 369 28.71 -28.02 26.41
CA ALA A 369 28.42 -27.03 27.45
C ALA A 369 27.68 -25.79 26.90
N TRP A 370 28.07 -25.33 25.71
CA TRP A 370 27.37 -24.22 25.05
C TRP A 370 25.96 -24.62 24.60
N ILE A 371 25.78 -25.84 24.07
CA ILE A 371 24.47 -26.37 23.66
C ILE A 371 23.53 -26.39 24.87
N PHE A 372 23.98 -26.93 26.00
CA PHE A 372 23.22 -26.96 27.25
C PHE A 372 22.77 -25.57 27.68
N SER A 373 23.69 -24.61 27.76
CA SER A 373 23.35 -23.24 28.15
C SER A 373 22.38 -22.57 27.17
N TRP A 374 22.54 -22.81 25.86
CA TRP A 374 21.63 -22.26 24.85
C TRP A 374 20.22 -22.86 24.91
N VAL A 375 20.10 -24.18 25.13
CA VAL A 375 18.81 -24.86 25.31
C VAL A 375 18.13 -24.40 26.59
N LYS A 376 18.91 -24.21 27.67
CA LYS A 376 18.40 -23.79 28.97
C LYS A 376 17.84 -22.37 28.95
N ASN A 377 18.61 -21.42 28.45
CA ASN A 377 18.16 -20.03 28.33
C ASN A 377 18.94 -19.29 27.23
N PRO A 378 18.41 -19.23 25.99
CA PRO A 378 19.12 -18.60 24.88
C PRO A 378 19.28 -17.09 25.05
N LYS A 379 18.40 -16.44 25.84
CA LYS A 379 18.44 -14.99 26.08
C LYS A 379 19.62 -14.54 26.95
N ASP A 380 20.21 -15.44 27.76
CA ASP A 380 21.44 -15.16 28.51
C ASP A 380 22.66 -15.00 27.60
N TYR A 381 22.61 -15.60 26.41
CA TYR A 381 23.63 -15.44 25.37
C TYR A 381 23.24 -14.37 24.34
N ASN A 382 21.97 -14.18 24.00
CA ASN A 382 21.53 -13.05 23.19
C ASN A 382 20.11 -12.63 23.61
N PRO A 383 19.95 -11.49 24.31
CA PRO A 383 18.63 -11.00 24.73
C PRO A 383 17.63 -10.82 23.57
N HIS A 384 18.13 -10.58 22.37
CA HIS A 384 17.40 -10.29 21.14
C HIS A 384 17.28 -11.50 20.19
N THR A 385 17.58 -12.71 20.67
CA THR A 385 17.41 -13.94 19.89
C THR A 385 15.95 -14.26 19.61
N ARG A 386 15.69 -14.84 18.43
CA ARG A 386 14.38 -15.40 18.06
C ARG A 386 14.13 -16.80 18.63
N MET A 387 15.17 -17.50 19.09
CA MET A 387 14.99 -18.78 19.78
C MET A 387 14.29 -18.51 21.12
N PRO A 388 13.06 -18.98 21.32
CA PRO A 388 12.32 -18.66 22.53
C PRO A 388 12.87 -19.47 23.72
N ASN A 389 12.58 -19.02 24.94
CA ASN A 389 12.92 -19.76 26.14
C ASN A 389 11.83 -20.79 26.45
N PHE A 390 12.21 -22.07 26.48
CA PHE A 390 11.30 -23.18 26.77
C PHE A 390 11.17 -23.49 28.26
N GLU A 391 11.93 -22.81 29.11
CA GLU A 391 11.96 -22.97 30.58
C GLU A 391 12.25 -24.41 31.02
N PHE A 392 13.10 -25.10 30.27
CA PHE A 392 13.51 -26.46 30.61
C PHE A 392 14.18 -26.51 31.97
N THR A 393 13.98 -27.59 32.73
CA THR A 393 14.80 -27.91 33.90
C THR A 393 16.22 -28.23 33.48
N ASP A 394 17.16 -28.28 34.42
CA ASP A 394 18.55 -28.65 34.09
C ASP A 394 18.60 -30.08 33.54
N GLU A 395 17.81 -31.00 34.10
CA GLU A 395 17.69 -32.37 33.64
C GLU A 395 17.14 -32.47 32.20
N ASP A 396 16.11 -31.68 31.87
CA ASP A 396 15.54 -31.67 30.52
C ASP A 396 16.49 -31.04 29.50
N ALA A 397 17.13 -29.92 29.86
CA ALA A 397 18.12 -29.27 29.01
C ALA A 397 19.34 -30.19 28.75
N GLU A 398 19.76 -30.95 29.76
CA GLU A 398 20.81 -31.95 29.65
C GLU A 398 20.40 -33.12 28.76
N ALA A 399 19.20 -33.67 28.93
CA ALA A 399 18.67 -34.74 28.09
C ALA A 399 18.60 -34.33 26.61
N ILE A 400 18.07 -33.14 26.32
CA ILE A 400 18.05 -32.56 24.97
C ILE A 400 19.47 -32.42 24.43
N THR A 401 20.41 -31.93 25.25
CA THR A 401 21.82 -31.78 24.86
C THR A 401 22.47 -33.12 24.54
N ALA A 402 22.23 -34.15 25.34
CA ALA A 402 22.75 -35.51 25.11
C ALA A 402 22.30 -36.04 23.74
N TYR A 403 21.01 -35.87 23.41
CA TYR A 403 20.50 -36.25 22.09
C TYR A 403 21.12 -35.45 20.94
N LEU A 404 21.20 -34.13 21.07
CA LEU A 404 21.81 -33.26 20.04
C LEU A 404 23.29 -33.57 19.82
N VAL A 405 24.02 -33.93 20.88
CA VAL A 405 25.42 -34.37 20.80
C VAL A 405 25.53 -35.72 20.11
N LYS A 406 24.64 -36.68 20.41
CA LYS A 406 24.60 -37.98 19.72
C LYS A 406 24.46 -37.79 18.21
N ILE A 407 23.41 -37.09 17.75
CA ILE A 407 23.19 -36.89 16.31
C ILE A 407 24.32 -36.06 15.69
N GLY A 408 24.86 -35.07 16.42
CA GLY A 408 25.97 -34.24 15.97
C GLY A 408 27.27 -35.01 15.79
N ASN A 409 27.51 -36.05 16.58
CA ASN A 409 28.71 -36.89 16.45
C ASN A 409 28.65 -37.85 15.26
N GLU A 410 27.46 -38.09 14.70
CA GLU A 410 27.26 -38.83 13.45
C GLU A 410 27.45 -37.94 12.19
N SER A 411 27.81 -36.67 12.37
CA SER A 411 27.97 -35.67 11.30
C SER A 411 29.12 -35.99 10.33
N GLU A 412 28.81 -36.03 9.03
CA GLU A 412 29.80 -36.13 7.95
C GLU A 412 30.59 -34.83 7.75
N TYR A 413 29.99 -33.66 8.01
CA TYR A 413 30.68 -32.36 7.89
C TYR A 413 31.91 -32.29 8.80
N ARG A 414 31.84 -32.89 9.99
CA ARG A 414 32.94 -32.90 10.98
C ARG A 414 34.21 -33.57 10.44
N THR A 415 34.10 -34.57 9.58
CA THR A 415 35.25 -35.33 9.07
C THR A 415 35.90 -34.67 7.86
N MET A 416 35.14 -33.88 7.08
CA MET A 416 35.60 -33.26 5.83
C MET A 416 36.22 -31.86 5.98
N ARG A 417 36.15 -31.24 7.17
CA ARG A 417 36.58 -29.85 7.36
C ARG A 417 38.11 -29.66 7.38
N PRO A 418 38.67 -28.72 6.60
CA PRO A 418 40.10 -28.38 6.65
C PRO A 418 40.50 -27.81 8.02
N LYS A 419 41.63 -28.29 8.58
CA LYS A 419 42.22 -27.78 9.83
C LYS A 419 43.40 -26.84 9.55
N GLY A 420 43.57 -25.81 10.39
CA GLY A 420 44.71 -24.90 10.37
C GLY A 420 44.66 -23.80 9.29
N SER A 421 43.58 -23.70 8.52
CA SER A 421 43.48 -22.75 7.39
C SER A 421 43.25 -21.28 7.80
N PHE A 422 42.95 -21.04 9.08
CA PHE A 422 42.61 -19.73 9.64
C PHE A 422 43.80 -18.88 10.11
N ALA A 423 45.01 -19.44 10.22
CA ALA A 423 46.15 -18.77 10.81
C ALA A 423 46.69 -17.62 9.92
N GLY A 424 47.37 -16.64 10.52
CA GLY A 424 48.07 -15.57 9.80
C GLY A 424 47.25 -14.29 9.54
N GLY A 425 46.03 -14.17 10.09
CA GLY A 425 45.22 -12.96 9.99
C GLY A 425 45.53 -11.90 11.05
N SER A 426 45.35 -10.63 10.69
CA SER A 426 45.35 -9.46 11.59
C SER A 426 43.93 -9.09 12.06
N ALA A 427 43.73 -9.00 13.38
CA ALA A 427 42.45 -8.61 13.99
C ALA A 427 42.04 -7.16 13.66
N THR A 428 42.99 -6.23 13.57
CA THR A 428 42.70 -4.83 13.21
C THR A 428 42.18 -4.72 11.78
N ALA A 429 42.80 -5.45 10.84
CA ALA A 429 42.31 -5.53 9.47
C ALA A 429 40.95 -6.24 9.39
N GLY A 430 40.74 -7.28 10.20
CA GLY A 430 39.46 -7.97 10.32
C GLY A 430 38.33 -7.07 10.81
N LYS A 431 38.59 -6.20 11.78
CA LYS A 431 37.61 -5.20 12.25
C LYS A 431 37.19 -4.26 11.12
N ARG A 432 38.16 -3.68 10.40
CA ARG A 432 37.88 -2.81 9.25
C ARG A 432 37.07 -3.52 8.18
N LEU A 433 37.44 -4.76 7.84
CA LEU A 433 36.68 -5.58 6.88
C LEU A 433 35.25 -5.83 7.35
N PHE A 434 35.03 -6.11 8.64
CA PHE A 434 33.70 -6.34 9.19
C PHE A 434 32.79 -5.11 9.02
N GLU A 435 33.33 -3.92 9.25
CA GLU A 435 32.63 -2.63 9.13
C GLU A 435 32.36 -2.27 7.66
N SER A 436 33.23 -2.65 6.73
CA SER A 436 33.15 -2.16 5.34
C SER A 436 32.55 -3.12 4.33
N VAL A 437 32.78 -4.43 4.45
CA VAL A 437 32.41 -5.43 3.43
C VAL A 437 30.91 -5.77 3.43
N GLY A 438 30.18 -5.33 4.46
CA GLY A 438 28.73 -5.48 4.60
C GLY A 438 28.26 -6.44 5.71
N CYS A 439 29.14 -6.91 6.60
CA CYS A 439 28.73 -7.79 7.70
C CYS A 439 27.71 -7.11 8.64
N GLN A 440 27.90 -5.81 8.90
CA GLN A 440 27.02 -4.99 9.75
C GLN A 440 25.62 -4.75 9.17
N ALA A 441 25.39 -5.08 7.90
CA ALA A 441 24.04 -5.04 7.33
C ALA A 441 23.10 -6.03 8.03
N CYS A 442 23.63 -7.18 8.46
CA CYS A 442 22.84 -8.24 9.11
C CYS A 442 23.28 -8.50 10.55
N HIS A 443 24.58 -8.46 10.83
CA HIS A 443 25.15 -8.83 12.13
C HIS A 443 25.36 -7.61 13.03
N THR A 444 24.86 -7.71 14.26
CA THR A 444 25.15 -6.77 15.33
C THR A 444 26.46 -7.14 16.04
N LEU A 445 27.17 -6.12 16.53
CA LEU A 445 28.38 -6.25 17.31
C LEU A 445 28.42 -5.12 18.36
N GLY A 446 28.65 -5.49 19.62
CA GLY A 446 28.63 -4.60 20.77
C GLY A 446 27.30 -3.88 20.92
N GLU A 447 27.38 -2.57 21.18
CA GLU A 447 26.21 -1.70 21.36
C GLU A 447 25.66 -1.13 20.04
N ASN A 448 26.17 -1.55 18.88
CA ASN A 448 25.65 -1.06 17.59
C ASN A 448 24.27 -1.67 17.31
N GLN A 449 23.24 -0.88 17.60
CA GLN A 449 21.83 -1.26 17.44
C GLN A 449 21.13 -0.53 16.28
N VAL A 450 21.86 0.29 15.50
CA VAL A 450 21.28 1.20 14.49
C VAL A 450 20.31 0.46 13.58
N VAL A 451 20.77 -0.64 12.96
CA VAL A 451 19.95 -1.45 12.05
C VAL A 451 18.67 -1.98 12.72
N ARG A 452 18.77 -2.51 13.95
CA ARG A 452 17.62 -3.05 14.68
C ARG A 452 16.63 -1.93 15.06
N GLN A 453 17.14 -0.78 15.48
CA GLN A 453 16.35 0.39 15.85
C GLN A 453 15.64 1.00 14.64
N THR A 454 16.34 1.21 13.51
CA THR A 454 15.75 1.74 12.26
C THR A 454 14.66 0.82 11.72
N ARG A 455 14.80 -0.49 11.92
CA ARG A 455 13.77 -1.48 11.57
C ARG A 455 12.58 -1.50 12.55
N GLY A 456 12.80 -1.07 13.79
CA GLY A 456 11.80 -1.05 14.84
C GLY A 456 11.33 -2.44 15.27
N THR A 457 12.25 -3.41 15.40
CA THR A 457 11.98 -4.76 15.92
C THR A 457 12.75 -5.00 17.22
N SER A 458 12.25 -5.88 18.10
CA SER A 458 12.91 -6.20 19.37
C SER A 458 14.04 -7.24 19.25
N TYR A 459 14.20 -7.84 18.07
CA TYR A 459 15.09 -8.98 17.83
C TYR A 459 16.07 -8.75 16.68
N ASP A 460 17.14 -9.54 16.70
CA ASP A 460 18.13 -9.59 15.63
C ASP A 460 17.72 -10.58 14.54
N ILE A 461 17.97 -10.21 13.29
CA ILE A 461 17.71 -11.06 12.11
C ILE A 461 18.80 -12.08 11.82
N ALA A 462 20.03 -11.79 12.24
CA ALA A 462 21.19 -12.66 12.13
C ALA A 462 21.83 -12.80 13.51
N PRO A 463 22.68 -13.81 13.72
CA PRO A 463 23.39 -13.97 14.99
C PRO A 463 24.19 -12.72 15.37
N GLU A 464 23.95 -12.22 16.58
CA GLU A 464 24.82 -11.26 17.27
C GLU A 464 26.22 -11.89 17.47
N LEU A 465 27.29 -11.11 17.22
CA LEU A 465 28.66 -11.63 17.11
C LEU A 465 29.61 -11.22 18.25
N THR A 466 29.19 -10.45 19.25
CA THR A 466 30.02 -9.95 20.38
C THR A 466 30.69 -11.08 21.15
N ARG A 467 30.06 -12.26 21.18
CA ARG A 467 30.55 -13.44 21.92
C ARG A 467 30.90 -14.63 21.02
N VAL A 468 30.97 -14.44 19.70
CA VAL A 468 31.09 -15.55 18.76
C VAL A 468 32.37 -16.37 18.97
N GLY A 469 33.47 -15.74 19.38
CA GLY A 469 34.75 -16.40 19.66
C GLY A 469 34.72 -17.34 20.86
N SER A 470 33.72 -17.25 21.74
CA SER A 470 33.48 -18.20 22.83
C SER A 470 32.57 -19.37 22.42
N LYS A 471 31.92 -19.28 21.26
CA LYS A 471 30.94 -20.27 20.77
C LYS A 471 31.51 -21.22 19.73
N VAL A 472 32.33 -20.72 18.81
CA VAL A 472 32.77 -21.48 17.64
C VAL A 472 34.30 -21.53 17.53
N SER A 473 34.80 -22.57 16.86
CA SER A 473 36.24 -22.70 16.61
C SER A 473 36.69 -21.81 15.43
N PRO A 474 37.94 -21.31 15.42
CA PRO A 474 38.48 -20.51 14.32
C PRO A 474 38.44 -21.23 12.96
N ASP A 475 38.74 -22.53 12.95
CA ASP A 475 38.62 -23.38 11.78
C ASP A 475 37.16 -23.42 11.24
N TRP A 476 36.14 -23.26 12.10
CA TRP A 476 34.73 -23.34 11.70
C TRP A 476 34.32 -22.01 11.11
N LEU A 477 34.75 -20.92 11.75
CA LEU A 477 34.55 -19.57 11.24
C LEU A 477 35.15 -19.41 9.85
N PHE A 478 36.37 -19.92 9.62
CA PHE A 478 37.01 -19.83 8.31
C PHE A 478 36.17 -20.53 7.23
N ASP A 479 35.79 -21.80 7.45
CA ASP A 479 34.99 -22.55 6.48
C ASP A 479 33.60 -21.92 6.27
N TRP A 480 32.94 -21.50 7.35
CA TRP A 480 31.65 -20.82 7.30
C TRP A 480 31.71 -19.50 6.52
N LEU A 481 32.76 -18.68 6.71
CA LEU A 481 32.92 -17.42 6.00
C LEU A 481 33.23 -17.62 4.50
N LYS A 482 33.95 -18.69 4.15
CA LYS A 482 34.28 -19.04 2.77
C LYS A 482 33.09 -19.64 2.02
N ASN A 483 32.40 -20.60 2.63
CA ASN A 483 31.27 -21.31 2.03
C ASN A 483 30.20 -21.71 3.07
N PRO A 484 29.29 -20.79 3.46
CA PRO A 484 28.23 -21.08 4.43
C PRO A 484 27.35 -22.28 4.05
N ARG A 485 27.14 -22.50 2.74
CA ARG A 485 26.30 -23.59 2.23
C ARG A 485 26.90 -24.98 2.39
N HIS A 486 28.21 -25.07 2.61
CA HIS A 486 28.87 -26.33 2.95
C HIS A 486 28.36 -26.90 4.28
N TYR A 487 28.13 -26.04 5.28
CA TYR A 487 27.57 -26.43 6.58
C TYR A 487 26.03 -26.46 6.58
N ASN A 488 25.39 -25.49 5.92
CA ASN A 488 23.93 -25.43 5.87
C ASN A 488 23.47 -25.07 4.43
N PRO A 489 23.02 -26.06 3.63
CA PRO A 489 22.60 -25.84 2.25
C PRO A 489 21.49 -24.78 2.09
N GLU A 490 20.62 -24.65 3.09
CA GLU A 490 19.47 -23.72 3.13
C GLU A 490 19.79 -22.40 3.85
N THR A 491 21.06 -22.13 4.15
CA THR A 491 21.46 -20.93 4.90
C THR A 491 21.09 -19.63 4.18
N ARG A 492 20.64 -18.66 4.98
CA ARG A 492 20.41 -17.27 4.54
C ARG A 492 21.69 -16.44 4.52
N MET A 493 22.78 -16.90 5.16
CA MET A 493 24.08 -16.23 5.14
C MET A 493 24.67 -16.32 3.73
N PRO A 494 24.84 -15.22 3.00
CA PRO A 494 25.38 -15.26 1.66
C PRO A 494 26.91 -15.33 1.68
N SER A 495 27.50 -15.69 0.53
CA SER A 495 28.94 -15.57 0.34
C SER A 495 29.31 -14.12 0.00
N LEU A 496 30.18 -13.51 0.81
CA LEU A 496 30.75 -12.18 0.57
C LEU A 496 31.95 -12.21 -0.40
N ARG A 497 32.23 -13.38 -1.00
CA ARG A 497 33.36 -13.61 -1.93
C ARG A 497 34.71 -13.19 -1.33
N LEU A 498 34.93 -13.55 -0.08
CA LEU A 498 36.15 -13.22 0.65
C LEU A 498 37.34 -13.98 0.08
N THR A 499 38.49 -13.31 -0.04
CA THR A 499 39.77 -14.01 -0.25
C THR A 499 40.14 -14.82 1.01
N ASP A 500 41.09 -15.74 0.89
CA ASP A 500 41.56 -16.50 2.06
C ASP A 500 42.20 -15.60 3.10
N GLU A 501 42.89 -14.55 2.67
CA GLU A 501 43.48 -13.54 3.54
C GLU A 501 42.41 -12.72 4.26
N GLU A 502 41.41 -12.22 3.53
CA GLU A 502 40.26 -11.50 4.13
C GLU A 502 39.52 -12.37 5.15
N ALA A 503 39.30 -13.64 4.82
CA ALA A 503 38.68 -14.59 5.73
C ALA A 503 39.54 -14.81 6.99
N ARG A 504 40.87 -14.95 6.88
CA ARG A 504 41.78 -15.05 8.04
C ARG A 504 41.74 -13.79 8.91
N HIS A 505 41.71 -12.61 8.31
CA HIS A 505 41.55 -11.34 9.03
C HIS A 505 40.26 -11.32 9.85
N LEU A 506 39.13 -11.65 9.22
CA LEU A 506 37.84 -11.72 9.90
C LEU A 506 37.83 -12.78 11.01
N VAL A 507 38.42 -13.95 10.78
CA VAL A 507 38.55 -14.98 11.83
C VAL A 507 39.39 -14.48 13.00
N ALA A 508 40.53 -13.83 12.73
CA ALA A 508 41.38 -13.27 13.77
C ALA A 508 40.62 -12.24 14.62
N PHE A 509 39.84 -11.36 13.98
CA PHE A 509 38.99 -10.40 14.68
C PHE A 509 37.86 -11.06 15.48
N LEU A 510 37.03 -11.89 14.84
CA LEU A 510 35.89 -12.55 15.49
C LEU A 510 36.31 -13.50 16.61
N SER A 511 37.52 -14.05 16.55
CA SER A 511 38.09 -14.85 17.63
C SER A 511 38.44 -14.03 18.88
N THR A 512 38.57 -12.70 18.77
CA THR A 512 38.72 -11.81 19.93
C THR A 512 37.38 -11.47 20.60
N GLN A 513 36.26 -11.72 19.92
CA GLN A 513 34.92 -11.42 20.41
C GLN A 513 34.46 -12.53 21.36
N LYS A 514 34.97 -12.50 22.58
CA LYS A 514 34.78 -13.52 23.61
C LYS A 514 33.99 -12.97 24.79
N ASP A 515 33.35 -13.91 25.47
CA ASP A 515 32.74 -13.72 26.78
C ASP A 515 33.78 -13.91 27.88
N ASP A 516 33.79 -13.02 28.88
CA ASP A 516 34.63 -13.13 30.07
C ASP A 516 34.04 -14.11 31.11
N ARG A 517 32.78 -14.54 30.94
CA ARG A 517 32.13 -15.51 31.82
C ARG A 517 32.83 -16.87 31.70
N PRO A 518 33.12 -17.55 32.83
CA PRO A 518 33.71 -18.89 32.81
C PRO A 518 32.80 -19.85 32.05
N ALA A 519 33.40 -20.69 31.19
CA ALA A 519 32.66 -21.74 30.50
C ALA A 519 31.91 -22.59 31.53
N ASN A 520 30.62 -22.85 31.30
CA ASN A 520 29.84 -23.70 32.20
C ASN A 520 30.49 -25.10 32.26
N THR A 521 31.09 -25.43 33.40
CA THR A 521 31.78 -26.71 33.64
C THR A 521 30.84 -27.79 34.16
N ALA A 522 29.52 -27.64 33.97
CA ALA A 522 28.53 -28.65 34.32
C ALA A 522 28.99 -30.01 33.79
N LYS A 523 29.06 -30.99 34.70
CA LYS A 523 29.49 -32.35 34.39
C LYS A 523 28.31 -33.08 33.75
N LEU A 524 28.15 -32.92 32.44
CA LEU A 524 27.03 -33.49 31.68
C LEU A 524 27.26 -34.99 31.41
N ASP A 525 26.27 -35.82 31.71
CA ASP A 525 26.20 -37.24 31.35
C ASP A 525 25.51 -37.39 29.98
N LEU A 526 26.31 -37.27 28.93
CA LEU A 526 25.86 -37.25 27.53
C LEU A 526 25.78 -38.64 26.89
N GLN A 527 26.25 -39.69 27.58
CA GLN A 527 26.33 -41.06 27.04
C GLN A 527 25.22 -41.96 27.59
N ASN A 528 24.47 -41.50 28.58
CA ASN A 528 23.37 -42.23 29.16
C ASN A 528 22.21 -42.40 28.17
N GLU A 529 21.89 -43.64 27.83
CA GLU A 529 20.86 -43.99 26.85
C GLU A 529 19.46 -43.52 27.27
N GLU A 530 19.12 -43.59 28.56
CA GLU A 530 17.83 -43.11 29.07
C GLU A 530 17.69 -41.60 28.90
N ARG A 531 18.77 -40.84 29.18
CA ARG A 531 18.81 -39.38 28.97
C ARG A 531 18.69 -39.01 27.49
N ILE A 532 19.37 -39.74 26.61
CA ILE A 532 19.27 -39.56 25.16
C ILE A 532 17.84 -39.80 24.68
N LEU A 533 17.19 -40.88 25.14
CA LEU A 533 15.80 -41.20 24.79
C LEU A 533 14.81 -40.14 25.33
N ARG A 534 15.04 -39.63 26.54
CA ARG A 534 14.28 -38.49 27.09
C ARG A 534 14.46 -37.24 26.23
N GLY A 535 15.69 -36.96 25.79
CA GLY A 535 16.01 -35.85 24.89
C GLY A 535 15.28 -35.93 23.56
N ASP A 536 15.29 -37.10 22.89
CA ASP A 536 14.53 -37.33 21.66
C ASP A 536 13.04 -37.03 21.86
N ARG A 537 12.47 -37.53 22.96
CA ARG A 537 11.05 -37.32 23.29
C ARG A 537 10.73 -35.84 23.52
N LEU A 538 11.53 -35.13 24.30
CA LEU A 538 11.34 -33.71 24.59
C LEU A 538 11.39 -32.86 23.30
N ILE A 539 12.36 -33.15 22.41
CA ILE A 539 12.50 -32.44 21.13
C ILE A 539 11.24 -32.61 20.26
N ARG A 540 10.67 -33.83 20.22
CA ARG A 540 9.41 -34.10 19.51
C ARG A 540 8.22 -33.41 20.19
N GLU A 541 8.11 -33.54 21.52
CA GLU A 541 6.99 -32.99 22.29
C GLU A 541 6.90 -31.46 22.26
N TYR A 542 8.04 -30.76 22.20
CA TYR A 542 8.11 -29.30 22.09
C TYR A 542 8.17 -28.81 20.63
N GLY A 543 8.15 -29.72 19.66
CA GLY A 543 8.08 -29.39 18.23
C GLY A 543 9.31 -28.70 17.68
N CYS A 544 10.50 -28.99 18.20
CA CYS A 544 11.75 -28.35 17.76
C CYS A 544 12.00 -28.54 16.26
N SER A 545 11.57 -29.66 15.69
CA SER A 545 11.65 -29.99 14.26
C SER A 545 10.81 -29.07 13.35
N GLY A 546 9.84 -28.34 13.93
CA GLY A 546 9.07 -27.31 13.24
C GLY A 546 9.92 -26.10 12.83
N CYS A 547 10.94 -25.78 13.63
CA CYS A 547 11.87 -24.68 13.37
C CYS A 547 13.26 -25.16 12.93
N HIS A 548 13.68 -26.36 13.31
CA HIS A 548 15.02 -26.88 13.05
C HIS A 548 14.98 -28.11 12.16
N ALA A 549 15.95 -28.25 11.25
CA ALA A 549 16.16 -29.52 10.57
C ALA A 549 16.87 -30.49 11.54
N ILE A 550 16.22 -31.63 11.82
CA ILE A 550 16.68 -32.67 12.75
C ILE A 550 16.48 -34.03 12.06
N LYS A 551 17.55 -34.82 11.97
CA LYS A 551 17.60 -36.13 11.32
C LYS A 551 16.59 -37.07 11.96
N GLY A 552 15.72 -37.69 11.16
CA GLY A 552 14.69 -38.62 11.65
C GLY A 552 13.44 -37.94 12.24
N MET A 553 13.29 -36.64 11.99
CA MET A 553 12.12 -35.82 12.38
C MET A 553 11.58 -34.98 11.22
N GLU A 554 11.91 -35.34 9.97
CA GLU A 554 11.58 -34.56 8.78
C GLU A 554 10.06 -34.50 8.51
N ASN A 555 9.36 -35.57 8.88
CA ASN A 555 7.92 -35.77 8.65
C ASN A 555 7.07 -35.57 9.92
N GLU A 556 7.64 -34.97 10.97
CA GLU A 556 6.90 -34.70 12.21
C GLU A 556 5.80 -33.66 11.99
N GLY A 557 4.65 -33.90 12.63
CA GLY A 557 3.50 -33.00 12.56
C GLY A 557 3.67 -31.72 13.38
N LYS A 558 2.72 -30.80 13.23
CA LYS A 558 2.61 -29.61 14.08
C LYS A 558 2.18 -30.01 15.50
N VAL A 559 2.84 -29.46 16.51
CA VAL A 559 2.59 -29.81 17.93
C VAL A 559 1.55 -28.92 18.61
N SER A 560 1.03 -27.90 17.92
CA SER A 560 0.11 -26.91 18.49
C SER A 560 -1.15 -26.76 17.65
N VAL A 561 -2.13 -26.05 18.22
CA VAL A 561 -3.42 -25.79 17.60
C VAL A 561 -3.28 -24.95 16.33
N ALA A 562 -4.17 -25.17 15.36
CA ALA A 562 -4.26 -24.33 14.18
C ALA A 562 -4.67 -22.90 14.54
N LEU A 563 -4.00 -21.91 13.94
CA LEU A 563 -4.32 -20.48 14.11
C LEU A 563 -5.12 -19.91 12.94
N SER A 564 -5.33 -20.68 11.87
CA SER A 564 -6.01 -20.26 10.64
C SER A 564 -7.44 -19.70 10.85
N ASP A 565 -8.11 -20.05 11.94
CA ASP A 565 -9.46 -19.59 12.29
C ASP A 565 -9.54 -19.03 13.72
N PHE A 566 -8.40 -18.66 14.30
CA PHE A 566 -8.31 -18.29 15.71
C PHE A 566 -9.06 -16.99 16.03
N GLY A 567 -9.16 -16.06 15.09
CA GLY A 567 -9.85 -14.77 15.27
C GLY A 567 -11.36 -14.88 15.47
N ARG A 568 -11.97 -16.05 15.22
CA ARG A 568 -13.40 -16.32 15.47
C ARG A 568 -13.70 -16.86 16.86
N LYS A 569 -12.69 -17.35 17.58
CA LYS A 569 -12.90 -17.93 18.90
C LYS A 569 -13.47 -16.86 19.82
N LYS A 570 -14.51 -17.20 20.58
CA LYS A 570 -15.07 -16.31 21.60
C LYS A 570 -14.26 -16.40 22.88
N TYR A 571 -14.37 -15.40 23.74
CA TYR A 571 -13.59 -15.35 24.97
C TYR A 571 -13.97 -16.47 25.95
N GLU A 572 -15.20 -17.00 25.88
CA GLU A 572 -15.68 -18.14 26.67
C GLU A 572 -15.10 -19.48 26.20
N GLN A 573 -14.54 -19.51 24.98
CA GLN A 573 -13.85 -20.68 24.43
C GLN A 573 -12.35 -20.67 24.75
N MET A 574 -11.88 -19.67 25.48
CA MET A 574 -10.48 -19.54 25.89
C MET A 574 -10.27 -20.17 27.27
N ASP A 575 -9.15 -20.85 27.45
CA ASP A 575 -8.73 -21.40 28.73
C ASP A 575 -7.84 -20.39 29.46
N TYR A 576 -8.34 -19.86 30.58
CA TYR A 576 -7.65 -18.86 31.40
C TYR A 576 -6.71 -19.49 32.45
N GLY A 577 -6.69 -20.83 32.58
CA GLY A 577 -5.82 -21.52 33.54
C GLY A 577 -5.95 -20.96 34.95
N ASP A 578 -4.82 -20.81 35.64
CA ASP A 578 -4.74 -20.26 37.01
C ASP A 578 -4.59 -18.72 37.05
N THR A 579 -4.86 -18.01 35.95
CA THR A 579 -4.77 -16.53 35.94
C THR A 579 -5.91 -15.90 36.74
N LYS A 580 -5.68 -14.68 37.26
CA LYS A 580 -6.72 -13.92 37.97
C LYS A 580 -7.49 -13.03 37.01
N GLU A 581 -8.81 -12.94 37.21
CA GLU A 581 -9.65 -12.06 36.41
C GLU A 581 -9.42 -10.59 36.77
N LEU A 582 -9.07 -9.78 35.77
CA LEU A 582 -9.10 -8.32 35.86
C LEU A 582 -10.47 -7.78 35.48
N SER A 583 -10.78 -6.56 35.94
CA SER A 583 -11.96 -5.83 35.48
C SER A 583 -11.96 -5.70 33.96
N ARG A 584 -13.06 -6.11 33.32
CA ARG A 584 -13.28 -5.98 31.87
C ARG A 584 -13.18 -4.53 31.35
N TYR A 585 -13.38 -3.55 32.22
CA TYR A 585 -13.31 -2.12 31.90
C TYR A 585 -12.04 -1.45 32.44
N GLY A 586 -11.06 -2.23 32.92
CA GLY A 586 -9.77 -1.69 33.32
C GLY A 586 -9.01 -1.12 32.13
N GLU A 587 -8.13 -0.15 32.39
CA GLU A 587 -7.25 0.40 31.36
C GLU A 587 -6.21 -0.62 30.89
N GLU A 588 -5.87 -1.59 31.74
CA GLU A 588 -4.85 -2.60 31.49
C GLU A 588 -5.48 -3.97 31.17
N GLU A 589 -5.13 -4.52 30.00
CA GLU A 589 -5.57 -5.85 29.54
C GLU A 589 -4.85 -7.00 30.28
N TYR A 590 -3.70 -6.69 30.88
CA TYR A 590 -2.77 -7.60 31.53
C TYR A 590 -1.98 -6.86 32.60
N VAL A 591 -1.86 -7.43 33.80
CA VAL A 591 -1.13 -6.82 34.93
C VAL A 591 -0.42 -7.90 35.74
N GLU A 592 0.84 -7.64 36.10
CA GLU A 592 1.54 -8.42 37.12
C GLU A 592 1.12 -7.90 38.50
N LEU A 593 0.50 -8.76 39.31
CA LEU A 593 -0.03 -8.38 40.61
C LEU A 593 1.04 -8.49 41.70
N GLU A 594 0.86 -7.75 42.79
CA GLU A 594 1.83 -7.68 43.90
C GLU A 594 2.13 -9.05 44.53
N ASP A 595 1.19 -9.99 44.48
CA ASP A 595 1.36 -11.34 45.01
C ASP A 595 2.02 -12.32 44.01
N GLY A 596 2.54 -11.81 42.90
CA GLY A 596 3.23 -12.57 41.87
C GLY A 596 2.31 -13.34 40.92
N THR A 597 0.99 -13.26 41.10
CA THR A 597 0.03 -13.78 40.12
C THR A 597 -0.16 -12.80 38.97
N VAL A 598 -0.66 -13.30 37.82
CA VAL A 598 -0.98 -12.44 36.68
C VAL A 598 -2.47 -12.26 36.57
N GLY A 599 -2.88 -10.99 36.53
CA GLY A 599 -4.22 -10.58 36.15
C GLY A 599 -4.36 -10.52 34.63
N VAL A 600 -5.41 -11.13 34.09
CA VAL A 600 -5.77 -11.01 32.68
C VAL A 600 -7.25 -10.63 32.57
N GLN A 601 -7.57 -9.69 31.69
CA GLN A 601 -8.98 -9.42 31.38
C GLN A 601 -9.59 -10.63 30.66
N HIS A 602 -10.78 -11.05 31.08
CA HIS A 602 -11.55 -12.12 30.43
C HIS A 602 -12.19 -11.65 29.12
N THR A 603 -11.35 -11.27 28.18
CA THR A 603 -11.69 -10.85 26.82
C THR A 603 -10.76 -11.56 25.84
N TRP A 604 -11.16 -11.63 24.57
CA TRP A 604 -10.30 -12.21 23.53
C TRP A 604 -8.95 -11.47 23.45
N ALA A 605 -8.98 -10.13 23.51
CA ALA A 605 -7.78 -9.30 23.42
C ALA A 605 -6.84 -9.53 24.62
N GLY A 606 -7.37 -9.52 25.84
CA GLY A 606 -6.59 -9.77 27.07
C GLY A 606 -5.97 -11.16 27.09
N TRP A 607 -6.72 -12.19 26.68
CA TRP A 607 -6.18 -13.55 26.59
C TRP A 607 -5.02 -13.66 25.58
N VAL A 608 -5.18 -13.08 24.39
CA VAL A 608 -4.13 -13.08 23.35
C VAL A 608 -2.90 -12.31 23.81
N TRP A 609 -3.11 -11.16 24.45
CA TRP A 609 -2.04 -10.37 25.04
C TRP A 609 -1.22 -11.19 26.03
N GLY A 610 -1.90 -11.80 27.01
CA GLY A 610 -1.25 -12.65 28.01
C GLY A 610 -0.51 -13.82 27.39
N LYS A 611 -1.09 -14.52 26.41
CA LYS A 611 -0.43 -15.65 25.73
C LYS A 611 0.82 -15.26 24.96
N LEU A 612 0.83 -14.09 24.31
CA LEU A 612 1.99 -13.60 23.59
C LEU A 612 3.07 -13.05 24.52
N LYS A 613 2.70 -12.45 25.66
CA LYS A 613 3.65 -11.98 26.69
C LYS A 613 4.27 -13.14 27.46
N ASN A 614 3.45 -14.01 28.04
CA ASN A 614 3.89 -15.18 28.79
C ASN A 614 2.83 -16.30 28.76
N ALA A 615 2.98 -17.27 27.85
CA ALA A 615 2.02 -18.36 27.72
C ALA A 615 1.94 -19.31 28.94
N ARG A 616 2.98 -19.30 29.80
CA ARG A 616 3.17 -20.27 30.88
C ARG A 616 2.32 -19.96 32.11
N GLN A 617 1.84 -18.72 32.25
CA GLN A 617 0.90 -18.33 33.31
C GLN A 617 -0.46 -19.03 33.25
N TYR A 618 -0.82 -19.61 32.09
CA TYR A 618 -2.05 -20.38 31.89
C TYR A 618 -1.89 -21.87 32.21
N ARG A 619 -0.77 -22.26 32.83
CA ARG A 619 -0.59 -23.64 33.29
C ARG A 619 -1.52 -23.91 34.46
N THR A 620 -1.86 -25.17 34.63
CA THR A 620 -2.53 -25.69 35.83
C THR A 620 -1.76 -26.90 36.33
N ASP A 621 -2.09 -27.40 37.52
CA ASP A 621 -1.49 -28.63 38.06
C ASP A 621 -1.68 -29.87 37.15
N ARG A 622 -2.61 -29.80 36.18
CA ARG A 622 -2.91 -30.90 35.25
C ARG A 622 -2.54 -30.60 33.80
N ILE A 623 -2.49 -29.33 33.41
CA ILE A 623 -2.27 -28.90 32.02
C ILE A 623 -0.96 -28.13 31.94
N ALA A 624 0.07 -28.80 31.46
CA ALA A 624 1.33 -28.16 31.12
C ALA A 624 1.15 -27.28 29.86
N GLN A 625 1.57 -26.02 29.95
CA GLN A 625 1.69 -25.15 28.78
C GLN A 625 3.06 -25.35 28.16
N LYS A 626 3.13 -25.73 26.88
CA LYS A 626 4.40 -26.00 26.17
C LYS A 626 4.85 -24.88 25.23
N MET A 627 4.00 -23.88 24.99
CA MET A 627 4.37 -22.70 24.21
C MET A 627 5.51 -21.95 24.93
N PRO A 628 6.62 -21.65 24.23
CA PRO A 628 7.78 -21.04 24.86
C PRO A 628 7.64 -19.51 24.96
N LEU A 629 8.49 -18.89 25.78
CA LEU A 629 8.55 -17.46 25.99
C LEU A 629 9.38 -16.78 24.88
N PHE A 630 8.72 -16.05 23.99
CA PHE A 630 9.37 -15.26 22.94
C PHE A 630 9.86 -13.89 23.45
N ALA A 631 9.22 -13.36 24.49
CA ALA A 631 9.42 -12.01 25.04
C ALA A 631 9.31 -10.91 23.96
N PHE A 632 8.16 -10.89 23.28
CA PHE A 632 7.80 -9.82 22.35
C PHE A 632 7.67 -8.48 23.08
N SER A 633 8.01 -7.38 22.40
CA SER A 633 7.69 -6.04 22.88
C SER A 633 6.18 -5.79 22.84
N ASP A 634 5.67 -4.81 23.59
CA ASP A 634 4.24 -4.48 23.59
C ASP A 634 3.72 -4.12 22.19
N GLU A 635 4.56 -3.46 21.40
CA GLU A 635 4.22 -3.14 20.01
C GLU A 635 4.12 -4.40 19.14
N GLU A 636 5.04 -5.36 19.31
CA GLU A 636 4.97 -6.63 18.60
C GLU A 636 3.74 -7.44 19.03
N VAL A 637 3.38 -7.42 20.31
CA VAL A 637 2.16 -8.07 20.82
C VAL A 637 0.91 -7.44 20.21
N ARG A 638 0.82 -6.10 20.14
CA ARG A 638 -0.28 -5.40 19.44
C ARG A 638 -0.41 -5.83 17.99
N LEU A 639 0.70 -5.86 17.24
CA LEU A 639 0.71 -6.24 15.83
C LEU A 639 0.34 -7.71 15.63
N LEU A 640 0.86 -8.61 16.46
CA LEU A 640 0.53 -10.04 16.42
C LEU A 640 -0.93 -10.30 16.83
N ARG A 641 -1.47 -9.58 17.82
CA ARG A 641 -2.89 -9.63 18.19
C ARG A 641 -3.77 -9.28 17.00
N MET A 642 -3.49 -8.15 16.34
CA MET A 642 -4.20 -7.74 15.12
C MET A 642 -4.09 -8.80 14.01
N PHE A 643 -2.92 -9.41 13.81
CA PHE A 643 -2.77 -10.52 12.87
C PHE A 643 -3.64 -11.72 13.24
N LEU A 644 -3.63 -12.15 14.50
CA LEU A 644 -4.46 -13.26 14.98
C LEU A 644 -5.96 -12.97 14.84
N LEU A 645 -6.38 -11.72 15.05
CA LEU A 645 -7.76 -11.28 14.89
C LEU A 645 -8.22 -11.35 13.42
N SER A 646 -7.28 -11.22 12.49
CA SER A 646 -7.51 -11.34 11.05
C SER A 646 -7.63 -12.77 10.54
N MET A 647 -7.25 -13.77 11.36
CA MET A 647 -7.28 -15.17 10.97
C MET A 647 -8.69 -15.73 11.17
N THR A 648 -9.52 -15.55 10.16
CA THR A 648 -10.88 -16.08 10.09
C THR A 648 -11.05 -16.93 8.83
N ARG A 649 -11.91 -17.95 8.89
CA ARG A 649 -12.32 -18.74 7.71
C ARG A 649 -13.38 -18.04 6.85
N ASP A 650 -14.01 -16.98 7.36
CA ASP A 650 -15.06 -16.23 6.68
C ASP A 650 -14.43 -15.29 5.66
N VAL A 651 -14.33 -15.77 4.42
CA VAL A 651 -13.86 -15.01 3.29
C VAL A 651 -15.08 -14.66 2.42
N PRO A 652 -15.28 -13.40 2.02
CA PRO A 652 -16.40 -13.03 1.17
C PRO A 652 -16.25 -13.69 -0.22
N LEU A 653 -17.28 -13.62 -1.06
CA LEU A 653 -17.18 -14.17 -2.41
C LEU A 653 -16.00 -13.56 -3.20
N PRO A 654 -15.45 -14.30 -4.20
CA PRO A 654 -14.30 -13.84 -4.99
C PRO A 654 -14.44 -12.45 -5.60
N ALA A 655 -15.68 -11.99 -5.89
CA ALA A 655 -15.96 -10.65 -6.39
C ALA A 655 -15.54 -9.51 -5.43
N TYR A 656 -15.42 -9.80 -4.13
CA TYR A 656 -14.95 -8.86 -3.10
C TYR A 656 -13.48 -9.08 -2.71
N GLN A 657 -12.87 -10.16 -3.19
CA GLN A 657 -11.48 -10.49 -2.90
C GLN A 657 -10.57 -9.89 -3.95
N HIS A 658 -9.32 -9.60 -3.56
CA HIS A 658 -8.30 -9.26 -4.54
C HIS A 658 -7.74 -10.54 -5.16
N VAL A 659 -8.34 -10.97 -6.27
CA VAL A 659 -7.86 -12.13 -7.04
C VAL A 659 -6.66 -11.70 -7.89
N PHE A 660 -5.53 -12.39 -7.69
CA PHE A 660 -4.32 -12.08 -8.43
C PHE A 660 -4.36 -12.61 -9.85
N ASP A 661 -4.10 -11.71 -10.80
CA ASP A 661 -3.63 -12.12 -12.12
C ASP A 661 -2.21 -12.71 -12.05
N LYS A 662 -1.70 -13.19 -13.19
CA LYS A 662 -0.37 -13.80 -13.24
C LYS A 662 0.75 -12.84 -12.80
N ARG A 663 0.64 -11.56 -13.13
CA ARG A 663 1.64 -10.55 -12.76
C ARG A 663 1.67 -10.35 -11.26
N MET A 664 0.52 -10.24 -10.62
CA MET A 664 0.42 -10.09 -9.16
C MET A 664 0.91 -11.33 -8.42
N GLN A 665 0.65 -12.52 -8.94
CA GLN A 665 1.23 -13.77 -8.40
C GLN A 665 2.76 -13.72 -8.44
N ASP A 666 3.35 -13.38 -9.60
CA ASP A 666 4.80 -13.30 -9.75
C ASP A 666 5.42 -12.20 -8.85
N ILE A 667 4.71 -11.08 -8.67
CA ILE A 667 5.13 -10.01 -7.74
C ILE A 667 5.16 -10.56 -6.31
N GLU A 668 4.10 -11.21 -5.87
CA GLU A 668 3.97 -11.74 -4.51
C GLU A 668 5.01 -12.83 -4.20
N GLU A 669 5.27 -13.74 -5.15
CA GLU A 669 6.32 -14.75 -5.02
C GLU A 669 7.70 -14.11 -4.84
N GLY A 670 8.02 -13.07 -5.62
CA GLY A 670 9.28 -12.36 -5.48
C GLY A 670 9.38 -11.52 -4.20
N ARG A 671 8.28 -10.95 -3.70
CA ARG A 671 8.24 -10.29 -2.38
C ARG A 671 8.61 -11.24 -1.24
N ARG A 672 8.04 -12.46 -1.25
CA ARG A 672 8.37 -13.49 -0.24
C ARG A 672 9.84 -13.90 -0.33
N LEU A 673 10.37 -14.02 -1.54
CA LEU A 673 11.76 -14.41 -1.76
C LEU A 673 12.76 -13.31 -1.34
N THR A 674 12.45 -12.05 -1.67
CA THR A 674 13.28 -10.90 -1.23
C THR A 674 13.23 -10.70 0.27
N LEU A 675 12.11 -11.02 0.94
CA LEU A 675 12.04 -11.09 2.40
C LEU A 675 12.86 -12.26 2.97
N ARG A 676 12.75 -13.46 2.37
CA ARG A 676 13.50 -14.67 2.81
C ARG A 676 15.01 -14.44 2.83
N TYR A 677 15.55 -13.87 1.75
CA TYR A 677 16.97 -13.53 1.63
C TYR A 677 17.32 -12.15 2.17
N ASN A 678 16.33 -11.47 2.76
CA ASN A 678 16.49 -10.20 3.44
C ASN A 678 17.12 -9.12 2.56
N CYS A 679 16.77 -9.09 1.27
CA CYS A 679 17.25 -8.08 0.32
C CYS A 679 16.88 -6.66 0.75
N VAL A 680 15.73 -6.52 1.44
CA VAL A 680 15.22 -5.26 2.00
C VAL A 680 16.11 -4.69 3.11
N GLN A 681 17.05 -5.45 3.64
CA GLN A 681 17.99 -4.95 4.64
C GLN A 681 18.99 -3.95 4.05
N CYS A 682 19.46 -4.25 2.83
CA CYS A 682 20.39 -3.41 2.09
C CYS A 682 19.65 -2.47 1.15
N HIS A 683 18.64 -2.96 0.45
CA HIS A 683 17.93 -2.22 -0.58
C HIS A 683 16.60 -1.69 -0.06
N ALA A 684 16.28 -0.44 -0.38
CA ALA A 684 14.89 0.01 -0.28
C ALA A 684 14.12 -0.51 -1.50
N VAL A 685 13.01 -1.21 -1.27
CA VAL A 685 12.13 -1.79 -2.31
C VAL A 685 10.67 -1.54 -1.90
N GLU A 686 9.87 -0.98 -2.81
CA GLU A 686 8.47 -0.59 -2.52
C GLU A 686 8.36 0.25 -1.24
N ASP A 687 9.23 1.27 -1.12
CA ASP A 687 9.34 2.20 0.01
C ASP A 687 9.64 1.57 1.38
N ARG A 688 10.17 0.33 1.37
CA ARG A 688 10.54 -0.42 2.58
C ARG A 688 11.98 -0.88 2.53
N GLY A 689 12.64 -0.89 3.69
CA GLY A 689 13.99 -1.41 3.81
C GLY A 689 15.07 -0.35 3.68
N GLY A 690 16.24 -0.74 3.19
CA GLY A 690 17.42 0.12 3.15
C GLY A 690 17.96 0.46 4.55
N TYR A 691 17.67 -0.37 5.56
CA TYR A 691 18.01 -0.08 6.96
C TYR A 691 19.51 0.13 7.19
N VAL A 692 20.37 -0.56 6.42
CA VAL A 692 21.82 -0.37 6.52
C VAL A 692 22.27 1.02 6.05
N VAL A 693 21.49 1.70 5.20
CA VAL A 693 21.84 3.04 4.70
C VAL A 693 21.93 4.05 5.86
N ALA A 694 21.20 3.82 6.95
CA ALA A 694 21.26 4.64 8.15
C ALA A 694 22.62 4.59 8.88
N GLN A 695 23.51 3.64 8.54
CA GLN A 695 24.87 3.58 9.08
C GLN A 695 25.88 4.45 8.32
N TYR A 696 25.49 5.01 7.17
CA TYR A 696 26.36 5.84 6.34
C TYR A 696 26.04 7.32 6.54
N GLU A 697 27.08 8.15 6.71
CA GLU A 697 26.93 9.61 6.76
C GLU A 697 26.36 10.15 5.44
N GLU A 698 26.83 9.61 4.31
CA GLU A 698 26.31 9.90 2.98
C GLU A 698 25.59 8.68 2.38
N PRO A 699 24.27 8.74 2.13
CA PRO A 699 23.51 7.62 1.55
C PRO A 699 24.05 7.09 0.21
N ALA A 700 24.74 7.93 -0.56
CA ALA A 700 25.37 7.55 -1.83
C ALA A 700 26.45 6.47 -1.68
N LEU A 701 27.07 6.37 -0.49
CA LEU A 701 28.08 5.37 -0.16
C LEU A 701 27.48 4.01 0.23
N GLY A 702 26.17 3.98 0.50
CA GLY A 702 25.44 2.76 0.81
C GLY A 702 24.98 1.96 -0.41
N PRO A 703 24.33 0.80 -0.20
CA PRO A 703 23.66 0.06 -1.26
C PRO A 703 22.64 0.92 -2.02
N PRO A 704 22.40 0.65 -3.32
CA PRO A 704 21.47 1.45 -4.10
C PRO A 704 20.02 1.21 -3.68
N LEU A 705 19.20 2.25 -3.77
CA LEU A 705 17.74 2.12 -3.76
C LEU A 705 17.30 1.35 -5.01
N LEU A 706 16.27 0.52 -4.87
CA LEU A 706 15.67 -0.24 -5.97
C LEU A 706 14.22 0.24 -6.14
N PRO A 707 14.00 1.33 -6.90
CA PRO A 707 12.65 1.85 -7.12
C PRO A 707 11.79 0.83 -7.88
N GLU A 708 10.47 1.04 -7.88
CA GLU A 708 9.53 0.17 -8.61
C GLU A 708 9.84 0.09 -10.12
N SER A 709 10.49 1.11 -10.66
CA SER A 709 10.99 1.18 -12.04
C SER A 709 12.19 0.27 -12.33
N GLN A 710 12.68 -0.51 -11.36
CA GLN A 710 13.90 -1.28 -11.53
C GLN A 710 13.84 -2.33 -12.65
N GLY A 711 12.68 -2.94 -12.91
CA GLY A 711 12.50 -3.84 -14.04
C GLY A 711 12.49 -3.14 -15.41
N ALA A 712 12.22 -1.84 -15.45
CA ALA A 712 12.40 -1.02 -16.66
C ALA A 712 13.87 -0.62 -16.85
N LYS A 713 14.66 -0.57 -15.78
CA LYS A 713 16.07 -0.12 -15.84
C LYS A 713 17.02 -1.12 -16.46
N VAL A 714 16.98 -2.37 -15.99
CA VAL A 714 18.01 -3.37 -16.31
C VAL A 714 17.48 -4.46 -17.23
N GLN A 715 18.34 -4.96 -18.11
CA GLN A 715 18.04 -6.11 -18.98
C GLN A 715 17.86 -7.38 -18.13
N GLU A 716 16.92 -8.23 -18.52
CA GLU A 716 16.55 -9.45 -17.80
C GLU A 716 17.72 -10.44 -17.74
N ALA A 717 18.40 -10.66 -18.87
CA ALA A 717 19.56 -11.57 -18.94
C ALA A 717 20.74 -11.07 -18.09
N TRP A 718 20.93 -9.75 -18.01
CA TRP A 718 21.92 -9.15 -17.13
C TRP A 718 21.55 -9.35 -15.67
N LEU A 719 20.31 -9.07 -15.28
CA LEU A 719 19.85 -9.22 -13.90
C LEU A 719 19.97 -10.67 -13.44
N HIS A 720 19.60 -11.62 -14.32
CA HIS A 720 19.75 -13.04 -14.05
C HIS A 720 21.22 -13.42 -13.77
N SER A 721 22.12 -13.00 -14.66
CA SER A 721 23.55 -13.26 -14.51
C SER A 721 24.14 -12.58 -13.27
N PHE A 722 23.72 -11.35 -12.98
CA PHE A 722 24.15 -10.57 -11.83
C PHE A 722 23.70 -11.18 -10.50
N LEU A 723 22.46 -11.65 -10.38
CA LEU A 723 21.98 -12.32 -9.17
C LEU A 723 22.65 -13.69 -8.95
N LYS A 724 23.06 -14.37 -10.03
CA LYS A 724 23.81 -15.63 -9.96
C LYS A 724 25.25 -15.42 -9.49
N ALA A 725 25.94 -14.42 -10.04
CA ALA A 725 27.31 -14.07 -9.70
C ALA A 725 27.51 -12.54 -9.77
N PRO A 726 27.29 -11.80 -8.66
CA PRO A 726 27.34 -10.35 -8.69
C PRO A 726 28.73 -9.81 -9.05
N SER A 727 28.81 -8.98 -10.08
CA SER A 727 30.01 -8.25 -10.49
C SER A 727 30.09 -6.87 -9.81
N THR A 728 31.29 -6.31 -9.65
CA THR A 728 31.44 -4.96 -9.07
C THR A 728 30.97 -3.89 -10.05
N ILE A 729 29.96 -3.10 -9.66
CA ILE A 729 29.43 -1.98 -10.47
C ILE A 729 30.05 -0.63 -10.03
N ARG A 730 30.26 -0.45 -8.72
CA ARG A 730 30.82 0.77 -8.12
C ARG A 730 32.12 0.41 -7.38
N PRO A 731 33.27 0.36 -8.07
CA PRO A 731 34.54 -0.13 -7.50
C PRO A 731 35.12 0.73 -6.37
N TRP A 732 34.61 1.96 -6.18
CA TRP A 732 34.99 2.84 -5.08
C TRP A 732 34.22 2.57 -3.78
N LEU A 733 33.23 1.68 -3.79
CA LEU A 733 32.52 1.28 -2.56
C LEU A 733 33.15 0.04 -1.96
N GLU A 734 33.31 0.05 -0.64
CA GLU A 734 33.83 -1.10 0.09
C GLU A 734 32.75 -2.18 0.31
N ILE A 735 31.48 -1.78 0.45
CA ILE A 735 30.35 -2.70 0.60
C ILE A 735 30.12 -3.52 -0.67
N ARG A 736 29.91 -4.83 -0.50
CA ARG A 736 29.76 -5.78 -1.61
C ARG A 736 28.32 -6.29 -1.71
N MET A 737 27.81 -6.39 -2.95
CA MET A 737 26.59 -7.17 -3.21
C MET A 737 26.90 -8.65 -3.00
N PRO A 738 26.24 -9.33 -2.05
CA PRO A 738 26.64 -10.68 -1.66
C PRO A 738 26.04 -11.76 -2.59
N THR A 739 26.60 -12.96 -2.57
CA THR A 739 26.15 -14.09 -3.40
C THR A 739 25.23 -14.99 -2.60
N PHE A 740 23.92 -14.95 -2.88
CA PHE A 740 22.93 -15.80 -2.20
C PHE A 740 22.83 -17.22 -2.77
N SER A 741 23.49 -17.49 -3.91
CA SER A 741 23.44 -18.78 -4.63
C SER A 741 22.01 -19.24 -4.93
N LEU A 742 21.19 -18.30 -5.39
CA LEU A 742 19.81 -18.55 -5.79
C LEU A 742 19.77 -19.56 -6.95
N THR A 743 18.75 -20.43 -6.95
CA THR A 743 18.45 -21.29 -8.09
C THR A 743 17.95 -20.46 -9.29
N ASP A 744 18.07 -20.98 -10.52
CA ASP A 744 17.58 -20.26 -11.71
C ASP A 744 16.05 -19.98 -11.61
N ALA A 745 15.29 -20.86 -10.95
CA ALA A 745 13.88 -20.65 -10.66
C ALA A 745 13.65 -19.47 -9.69
N GLU A 746 14.43 -19.37 -8.62
CA GLU A 746 14.38 -18.24 -7.68
C GLU A 746 14.77 -16.92 -8.34
N ILE A 747 15.84 -16.93 -9.15
CA ILE A 747 16.28 -15.75 -9.90
C ILE A 747 15.18 -15.28 -10.87
N SER A 748 14.51 -16.23 -11.55
CA SER A 748 13.36 -15.94 -12.42
C SER A 748 12.22 -15.25 -11.65
N LYS A 749 11.89 -15.72 -10.44
CA LYS A 749 10.88 -15.08 -9.57
C LYS A 749 11.27 -13.65 -9.17
N VAL A 750 12.52 -13.43 -8.74
CA VAL A 750 13.01 -12.06 -8.43
C VAL A 750 12.97 -11.16 -9.66
N THR A 751 13.35 -11.69 -10.83
CA THR A 751 13.33 -10.94 -12.10
C THR A 751 11.91 -10.52 -12.47
N LYS A 752 10.96 -11.47 -12.47
CA LYS A 752 9.56 -11.19 -12.76
C LYS A 752 8.91 -10.26 -11.75
N TYR A 753 9.33 -10.29 -10.50
CA TYR A 753 8.90 -9.32 -9.50
C TYR A 753 9.26 -7.89 -9.90
N PHE A 754 10.52 -7.60 -10.25
CA PHE A 754 10.90 -6.25 -10.69
C PHE A 754 10.24 -5.86 -12.02
N LEU A 755 10.08 -6.79 -12.97
CA LEU A 755 9.34 -6.54 -14.21
C LEU A 755 7.87 -6.23 -13.94
N GLY A 756 7.23 -6.99 -13.05
CA GLY A 756 5.85 -6.80 -12.63
C GLY A 756 5.62 -5.45 -11.97
N LEU A 757 6.50 -5.04 -11.04
CA LEU A 757 6.44 -3.72 -10.39
C LEU A 757 6.54 -2.58 -11.40
N SER A 758 7.42 -2.72 -12.40
CA SER A 758 7.61 -1.73 -13.47
C SER A 758 6.62 -1.87 -14.64
N LYS A 759 5.59 -2.74 -14.49
CA LYS A 759 4.56 -3.04 -15.50
C LYS A 759 5.11 -3.48 -16.86
N GLN A 760 6.33 -4.02 -16.88
CA GLN A 760 6.97 -4.54 -18.07
C GLN A 760 6.35 -5.89 -18.49
N ASP A 761 6.69 -6.30 -19.71
CA ASP A 761 6.48 -7.66 -20.18
C ASP A 761 7.24 -8.64 -19.29
N LEU A 762 6.60 -9.76 -18.93
CA LEU A 762 7.18 -10.77 -18.04
C LEU A 762 8.09 -11.76 -18.79
N SER A 763 8.17 -11.67 -20.12
CA SER A 763 9.09 -12.43 -20.95
C SER A 763 10.50 -11.85 -20.91
N ILE A 764 11.50 -12.74 -20.96
CA ILE A 764 12.92 -12.36 -21.03
C ILE A 764 13.21 -11.94 -22.47
N ARG A 765 13.61 -10.67 -22.66
CA ARG A 765 13.96 -10.12 -23.99
C ARG A 765 15.47 -10.16 -24.21
N ASP A 766 15.87 -10.39 -25.45
CA ASP A 766 17.27 -10.22 -25.87
C ASP A 766 17.48 -8.84 -26.49
N TYR A 767 18.23 -7.99 -25.79
CA TYR A 767 18.58 -6.63 -26.22
C TYR A 767 19.88 -6.58 -27.05
N ALA A 768 20.53 -7.72 -27.32
CA ALA A 768 21.79 -7.76 -28.05
C ALA A 768 21.71 -7.29 -29.51
N ALA A 769 20.50 -7.11 -30.06
CA ALA A 769 20.27 -6.79 -31.47
C ALA A 769 19.97 -5.30 -31.79
N THR A 770 19.95 -4.37 -30.82
CA THR A 770 19.63 -2.95 -31.13
C THR A 770 20.72 -2.31 -32.00
N PRO A 771 20.45 -1.95 -33.27
CA PRO A 771 21.45 -1.39 -34.16
C PRO A 771 21.97 -0.03 -33.67
N ILE A 772 23.26 0.22 -33.86
CA ILE A 772 23.84 1.55 -33.62
C ILE A 772 23.51 2.42 -34.83
N GLU A 773 22.74 3.47 -34.62
CA GLU A 773 22.38 4.43 -35.66
C GLU A 773 23.55 5.41 -35.88
N GLU A 774 24.36 5.15 -36.91
CA GLU A 774 25.64 5.85 -37.16
C GLU A 774 25.49 7.38 -37.22
N GLN A 775 24.37 7.88 -37.74
CA GLN A 775 24.06 9.32 -37.85
C GLN A 775 24.07 10.05 -36.49
N TYR A 776 23.87 9.33 -35.39
CA TYR A 776 23.77 9.89 -34.04
C TYR A 776 25.07 9.79 -33.23
N LEU A 777 26.10 9.07 -33.71
CA LEU A 777 27.32 8.85 -32.95
C LEU A 777 28.18 10.09 -32.79
N ALA A 778 28.48 10.79 -33.89
CA ALA A 778 29.30 12.00 -33.84
C ALA A 778 28.61 13.14 -33.06
N PRO A 779 27.31 13.43 -33.29
CA PRO A 779 26.56 14.36 -32.44
C PRO A 779 26.53 13.95 -30.96
N GLY A 780 26.29 12.67 -30.67
CA GLY A 780 26.25 12.15 -29.30
C GLY A 780 27.58 12.25 -28.57
N ARG A 781 28.70 12.00 -29.26
CA ARG A 781 30.05 12.21 -28.71
C ARG A 781 30.26 13.68 -28.32
N LYS A 782 29.91 14.61 -29.22
CA LYS A 782 30.07 16.04 -28.98
C LYS A 782 29.23 16.48 -27.77
N LEU A 783 27.97 16.06 -27.69
CA LEU A 783 27.10 16.33 -26.53
C LEU A 783 27.69 15.76 -25.23
N PHE A 784 28.25 14.54 -25.26
CA PHE A 784 28.88 13.91 -24.10
C PHE A 784 30.08 14.71 -23.57
N GLU A 785 30.85 15.33 -24.46
CA GLU A 785 31.97 16.21 -24.13
C GLU A 785 31.48 17.57 -23.59
N VAL A 786 30.50 18.19 -24.26
CA VAL A 786 29.89 19.47 -23.87
C VAL A 786 29.27 19.39 -22.48
N TYR A 787 28.53 18.32 -22.19
CA TYR A 787 27.90 18.08 -20.89
C TYR A 787 28.88 17.51 -19.84
N GLN A 788 30.15 17.34 -20.21
CA GLN A 788 31.22 16.87 -19.33
C GLN A 788 30.88 15.57 -18.61
N CYS A 789 30.14 14.66 -19.27
CA CYS A 789 29.64 13.43 -18.65
C CYS A 789 30.78 12.59 -18.05
N ALA A 790 31.97 12.63 -18.67
CA ALA A 790 33.17 11.93 -18.22
C ALA A 790 33.69 12.38 -16.84
N LYS A 791 33.30 13.55 -16.32
CA LYS A 791 33.72 14.01 -14.98
C LYS A 791 33.16 13.13 -13.87
N CYS A 792 31.93 12.65 -14.04
CA CYS A 792 31.26 11.81 -13.06
C CYS A 792 31.18 10.34 -13.49
N HIS A 793 31.07 10.07 -14.80
CA HIS A 793 30.91 8.73 -15.35
C HIS A 793 32.23 8.16 -15.91
N PRO A 794 32.75 7.05 -15.34
CA PRO A 794 33.82 6.29 -15.97
C PRO A 794 33.38 5.73 -17.33
N THR A 795 34.28 5.69 -18.30
CA THR A 795 34.08 5.07 -19.64
C THR A 795 34.98 3.85 -19.86
N GLY A 796 35.52 3.30 -18.77
CA GLY A 796 36.41 2.15 -18.70
C GLY A 796 36.74 1.80 -17.25
N ASN A 797 37.79 1.02 -17.01
CA ASN A 797 38.20 0.58 -15.66
C ASN A 797 38.97 1.65 -14.84
N VAL A 798 39.07 2.87 -15.36
CA VAL A 798 39.85 3.95 -14.76
C VAL A 798 38.91 5.01 -14.21
N ARG A 799 39.14 5.45 -12.97
CA ARG A 799 38.40 6.54 -12.32
C ARG A 799 38.55 7.83 -13.15
N PRO A 800 37.49 8.63 -13.33
CA PRO A 800 37.61 9.98 -13.87
C PRO A 800 38.71 10.75 -13.13
N GLY A 801 39.62 11.41 -13.84
CA GLY A 801 40.67 12.22 -13.21
C GLY A 801 40.07 13.46 -12.52
N GLY A 802 40.57 13.80 -11.31
CA GLY A 802 40.18 14.98 -10.52
C GLY A 802 39.78 14.67 -9.06
N GLU A 803 39.67 15.70 -8.21
CA GLU A 803 39.22 15.65 -6.80
C GLU A 803 37.70 15.39 -6.65
N VAL A 804 37.10 14.54 -7.48
CA VAL A 804 35.67 14.20 -7.35
C VAL A 804 35.50 13.21 -6.21
N SER A 805 34.73 13.58 -5.18
CA SER A 805 34.47 12.75 -4.01
C SER A 805 33.83 11.41 -4.40
N ALA A 806 33.98 10.36 -3.57
CA ALA A 806 33.42 9.05 -3.88
C ALA A 806 31.87 9.04 -3.98
N SER A 807 31.21 10.00 -3.32
CA SER A 807 29.76 10.14 -3.35
C SER A 807 29.25 10.85 -4.61
N ASP A 808 30.10 11.64 -5.28
CA ASP A 808 29.79 12.32 -6.55
C ASP A 808 30.02 11.45 -7.79
N LEU A 809 30.65 10.27 -7.63
CA LEU A 809 30.91 9.35 -8.73
C LEU A 809 29.64 8.61 -9.19
N ALA A 810 29.45 8.59 -10.52
CA ALA A 810 28.33 7.94 -11.17
C ALA A 810 28.73 6.59 -11.81
N PRO A 811 27.79 5.67 -12.11
CA PRO A 811 28.12 4.34 -12.62
C PRO A 811 28.91 4.35 -13.94
N ASN A 812 29.78 3.35 -14.13
CA ASN A 812 30.56 3.16 -15.34
C ASN A 812 29.65 2.93 -16.56
N LEU A 813 29.71 3.83 -17.54
CA LEU A 813 28.88 3.80 -18.74
C LEU A 813 29.36 2.79 -19.79
N SER A 814 30.57 2.23 -19.67
CA SER A 814 30.99 1.10 -20.51
C SER A 814 30.13 -0.14 -20.27
N LEU A 815 29.42 -0.23 -19.14
CA LEU A 815 28.50 -1.31 -18.84
C LEU A 815 27.10 -1.09 -19.42
N ALA A 816 26.80 0.09 -19.97
CA ALA A 816 25.43 0.50 -20.32
C ALA A 816 24.74 -0.49 -21.28
N ALA A 817 25.36 -0.82 -22.42
CA ALA A 817 24.77 -1.72 -23.42
C ALA A 817 24.58 -3.17 -22.94
N GLY A 818 25.36 -3.60 -21.95
CA GLY A 818 25.26 -4.93 -21.36
C GLY A 818 24.32 -5.02 -20.17
N ARG A 819 23.85 -3.89 -19.64
CA ARG A 819 23.12 -3.81 -18.36
C ARG A 819 21.77 -3.11 -18.47
N LEU A 820 21.73 -1.96 -19.13
CA LEU A 820 20.58 -1.07 -19.13
C LEU A 820 19.69 -1.34 -20.34
N LYS A 821 18.38 -1.13 -20.21
CA LYS A 821 17.46 -1.14 -21.35
C LYS A 821 17.63 0.17 -22.15
N PRO A 822 17.69 0.13 -23.48
CA PRO A 822 17.92 1.34 -24.28
C PRO A 822 16.78 2.35 -24.15
N GLU A 823 15.54 1.89 -23.95
CA GLU A 823 14.37 2.74 -23.70
C GLU A 823 14.53 3.50 -22.38
N TRP A 824 14.99 2.82 -21.33
CA TRP A 824 15.22 3.46 -20.04
C TRP A 824 16.33 4.51 -20.06
N ILE A 825 17.35 4.36 -20.90
CA ILE A 825 18.38 5.39 -21.06
C ILE A 825 17.77 6.68 -21.62
N LEU A 826 16.80 6.57 -22.54
CA LEU A 826 16.08 7.74 -23.05
C LEU A 826 15.28 8.41 -21.92
N ASP A 827 14.48 7.62 -21.20
CA ASP A 827 13.66 8.13 -20.08
C ASP A 827 14.54 8.81 -19.00
N TRP A 828 15.70 8.20 -18.69
CA TRP A 828 16.66 8.73 -17.73
C TRP A 828 17.30 10.03 -18.19
N LEU A 829 17.65 10.16 -19.46
CA LEU A 829 18.22 11.42 -19.99
C LEU A 829 17.17 12.53 -20.07
N HIS A 830 15.90 12.19 -20.27
CA HIS A 830 14.81 13.15 -20.33
C HIS A 830 14.51 13.77 -18.96
N ASP A 831 14.36 12.95 -17.91
CA ASP A 831 14.12 13.45 -16.54
C ASP A 831 14.63 12.47 -15.48
N PRO A 832 15.92 12.60 -15.09
CA PRO A 832 16.51 11.75 -14.05
C PRO A 832 15.78 11.84 -12.71
N SER A 833 15.36 13.05 -12.31
CA SER A 833 14.76 13.33 -11.00
C SER A 833 13.38 12.69 -10.85
N LYS A 834 12.62 12.61 -11.95
CA LYS A 834 11.34 11.89 -11.97
C LYS A 834 11.49 10.38 -11.82
N LEU A 835 12.56 9.79 -12.36
CA LEU A 835 12.81 8.34 -12.23
C LEU A 835 13.49 7.97 -10.90
N GLN A 836 14.32 8.86 -10.35
CA GLN A 836 14.97 8.68 -9.07
C GLN A 836 15.07 10.02 -8.33
N PRO A 837 14.11 10.32 -7.44
CA PRO A 837 14.14 11.52 -6.62
C PRO A 837 15.45 11.63 -5.82
N GLY A 838 16.03 12.83 -5.77
CA GLY A 838 17.30 13.09 -5.08
C GLY A 838 18.56 12.60 -5.82
N THR A 839 18.45 12.23 -7.10
CA THR A 839 19.63 11.93 -7.93
C THR A 839 20.51 13.17 -8.13
N ARG A 840 21.84 12.98 -8.15
CA ARG A 840 22.82 14.03 -8.47
C ARG A 840 23.00 14.25 -9.99
N MET A 841 22.35 13.45 -10.83
CA MET A 841 22.39 13.61 -12.29
C MET A 841 21.61 14.87 -12.71
N PRO A 842 22.25 15.85 -13.38
CA PRO A 842 21.55 17.05 -13.85
C PRO A 842 20.49 16.73 -14.91
N ALA A 843 19.40 17.50 -14.90
CA ALA A 843 18.49 17.57 -16.04
C ALA A 843 19.07 18.59 -17.04
N TYR A 844 19.36 18.15 -18.26
CA TYR A 844 19.93 19.02 -19.29
C TYR A 844 18.87 19.56 -20.26
N PHE A 845 17.70 18.92 -20.33
CA PHE A 845 16.67 19.20 -21.32
C PHE A 845 15.45 19.83 -20.64
N TYR A 846 15.04 21.01 -21.09
CA TYR A 846 13.90 21.76 -20.55
C TYR A 846 13.01 22.24 -21.70
N GLU A 847 11.68 22.15 -21.53
CA GLU A 847 10.69 22.64 -22.51
C GLU A 847 10.90 22.13 -23.96
N GLY A 848 11.41 20.91 -24.12
CA GLY A 848 11.66 20.30 -25.44
C GLY A 848 12.88 20.86 -26.17
N LYS A 849 13.68 21.72 -25.52
CA LYS A 849 14.94 22.25 -26.07
C LYS A 849 16.16 21.69 -25.35
N GLY A 850 17.16 21.32 -26.15
CA GLY A 850 18.51 21.00 -25.72
C GLY A 850 19.38 22.26 -25.65
N PRO A 851 20.31 22.35 -24.68
CA PRO A 851 21.10 23.55 -24.45
C PRO A 851 22.19 23.83 -25.51
N ASP A 852 22.50 22.87 -26.39
CA ASP A 852 23.39 23.09 -27.54
C ASP A 852 22.59 23.25 -28.85
N GLU A 853 22.26 24.48 -29.23
CA GLU A 853 21.53 24.78 -30.47
C GLU A 853 22.32 24.39 -31.75
N SER A 854 23.63 24.17 -31.66
CA SER A 854 24.46 23.78 -32.81
C SER A 854 24.25 22.34 -33.26
N ILE A 855 23.60 21.51 -32.44
CA ILE A 855 23.35 20.10 -32.69
C ILE A 855 21.84 19.87 -32.82
N PHE A 856 21.38 19.39 -33.97
CA PHE A 856 19.95 19.20 -34.28
C PHE A 856 19.07 20.43 -34.00
N GLN A 857 19.59 21.65 -34.15
CA GLN A 857 18.84 22.91 -33.93
C GLN A 857 18.25 23.02 -32.50
N GLY A 858 18.89 22.37 -31.52
CA GLY A 858 18.37 22.36 -30.15
C GLY A 858 17.19 21.42 -29.92
N ASP A 859 16.85 20.51 -30.85
CA ASP A 859 15.80 19.52 -30.64
C ASP A 859 16.20 18.53 -29.53
N ALA A 860 15.48 18.56 -28.39
CA ALA A 860 15.82 17.74 -27.24
C ALA A 860 15.72 16.24 -27.53
N GLU A 861 14.71 15.79 -28.27
CA GLU A 861 14.50 14.37 -28.58
C GLU A 861 15.64 13.80 -29.43
N GLN A 862 16.07 14.55 -30.45
CA GLN A 862 17.20 14.15 -31.30
C GLN A 862 18.52 14.14 -30.51
N GLN A 863 18.73 15.11 -29.62
CA GLN A 863 19.93 15.17 -28.78
C GLN A 863 19.96 14.06 -27.72
N ILE A 864 18.83 13.74 -27.09
CA ILE A 864 18.69 12.62 -26.16
C ILE A 864 18.97 11.30 -26.89
N LYS A 865 18.40 11.12 -28.08
CA LYS A 865 18.65 9.95 -28.92
C LYS A 865 20.13 9.84 -29.31
N ALA A 866 20.79 10.97 -29.58
CA ALA A 866 22.21 11.04 -29.87
C ALA A 866 23.09 10.62 -28.69
N LEU A 867 22.86 11.20 -27.52
CA LEU A 867 23.53 10.83 -26.28
C LEU A 867 23.34 9.35 -25.94
N LYS A 868 22.09 8.86 -25.99
CA LYS A 868 21.78 7.43 -25.76
C LYS A 868 22.58 6.55 -26.70
N THR A 869 22.62 6.88 -27.99
CA THR A 869 23.32 6.08 -29.01
C THR A 869 24.82 6.06 -28.76
N TYR A 870 25.41 7.21 -28.38
CA TYR A 870 26.82 7.26 -28.00
C TYR A 870 27.11 6.43 -26.73
N VAL A 871 26.34 6.61 -25.66
CA VAL A 871 26.47 5.84 -24.41
C VAL A 871 26.32 4.33 -24.66
N TRP A 872 25.38 3.93 -25.51
CA TRP A 872 25.20 2.54 -25.93
C TRP A 872 26.44 2.00 -26.67
N SER A 873 27.02 2.81 -27.56
CA SER A 873 28.21 2.42 -28.33
C SER A 873 29.45 2.17 -27.46
N LEU A 874 29.57 2.84 -26.31
CA LEU A 874 30.67 2.65 -25.36
C LEU A 874 30.72 1.21 -24.82
N GLY A 875 29.55 0.60 -24.56
CA GLY A 875 29.47 -0.78 -24.09
C GLY A 875 29.48 -1.83 -25.21
N ALA A 876 28.98 -1.50 -26.39
CA ALA A 876 28.97 -2.42 -27.54
C ALA A 876 30.40 -2.78 -28.02
N ARG A 877 31.35 -1.83 -27.94
CA ARG A 877 32.77 -2.05 -28.29
C ARG A 877 33.49 -3.06 -27.40
N GLN A 878 33.01 -3.32 -26.17
CA GLN A 878 33.58 -4.32 -25.28
C GLN A 878 33.10 -5.75 -25.63
N ARG A 879 31.89 -5.90 -26.20
CA ARG A 879 31.36 -7.20 -26.66
C ARG A 879 32.16 -7.78 -27.83
N SER A 880 32.61 -6.95 -28.77
CA SER A 880 33.40 -7.40 -29.93
C SER A 880 34.81 -7.89 -29.56
N VAL A 881 35.42 -7.33 -28.51
CA VAL A 881 36.76 -7.77 -28.04
C VAL A 881 36.69 -9.09 -27.26
N VAL A 882 35.61 -9.32 -26.50
CA VAL A 882 35.40 -10.57 -25.75
C VAL A 882 34.94 -11.72 -26.67
N ALA A 883 34.21 -11.42 -27.75
CA ALA A 883 33.81 -12.43 -28.75
C ALA A 883 34.99 -12.91 -29.63
N GLN A 884 36.07 -12.14 -29.74
CA GLN A 884 37.30 -12.54 -30.45
C GLN A 884 38.28 -13.34 -29.58
N THR A 885 38.03 -13.45 -28.27
CA THR A 885 38.90 -14.13 -27.29
C THR A 885 38.23 -15.34 -26.62
N ARG A 886 37.08 -15.80 -27.15
CA ARG A 886 36.42 -17.05 -26.77
C ARG A 886 36.46 -18.08 -27.88
#